data_AF-A0A1Y1KB75-F1
#
_entry.id   AF-A0A1Y1KB75-F1
#
_cell.length_a   1.000
_cell.length_b   1.000
_cell.length_c   1.000
_cell.angle_alpha   90.00
_cell.angle_beta   90.00
_cell.angle_gamma   90.00
#
_symmetry.space_group_name_H-M   'P 1'
#
loop_
_entity.id
_entity.type
_entity.pdbx_description
1 polymer ?
#
loop_
_entity_poly.entity_id
_entity_poly.type
_entity_poly.pdbx_seq_one_letter_code
_entity_poly.pdbx_strand_id
1 'polypeptide(L)'
;YLPTLTAKMSNKFADKDYFLRCSEKTLQTDEKGFFLQFSDHVSEIAGEKWIRNTFGKLKSDRERIGAIYSYKPVKEVVCETLGHVQEVYRKKSAEISHKRRLEVEKLLEKGENDKALLLACQSVLRAPPTGENHKVDDGFTLSLAYWTRAAVLMELKKYSWALLDLQAALKEGVSDDMKVEAFVKMGACYKGMNEPNRAKISFALAEKMLAVDSVKWKKLERYRVGDFQEVRDVDRRGRLFMVTTGPITLEISVLPPLAEERHATFTNASTKIDVKQDIGKGRFAVARSEIHAGDTLVVEAPSVACLLPECFATHCHHCFDRLESPVGCTDCASIAFCKSECRDAALETYHKYECHILDLLIGSGMSVLCHMALRMVSQTTLKESLSQYEESRPFCTNAHLRPPEDFLQRTLMAAFLLRCLQKTNYFIDGEGNDDDVPNEEEQKIGELLLYNLEMLQFNAHEIYETRYEQENELENAKIGYIAVALYPTVALFNHECYPAVTRHFVGRSIVITAVRPLKLGDVIAENYGPIFTRKPLISRQKALSSRYWFECKCEACSQDWPSFETGLETITNRLRCPNDKCTNFFTLPLSNEKLRCPRCKKNVSMVDFLESLKEVQKNYGDAHDLVKEGKTDEATVLLCDGINTFHLISRPPHGTTHVAQEVLRACLAHRGNVYVKSKS
;
A
#
# COMPACT_ATOMS: atom_id res chain seq x y z
N TYR A 1 32.46 24.14 23.86
CA TYR A 1 33.41 23.01 23.87
C TYR A 1 32.70 21.78 24.43
N LEU A 2 32.08 20.99 23.53
CA LEU A 2 31.42 19.72 23.86
C LEU A 2 32.36 18.57 23.43
N PRO A 3 32.59 17.55 24.27
CA PRO A 3 33.47 16.45 23.92
C PRO A 3 32.83 15.60 22.83
N THR A 4 33.60 15.34 21.76
CA THR A 4 33.33 14.33 20.73
C THR A 4 33.26 12.95 21.36
N LEU A 5 32.05 12.49 21.70
CA LEU A 5 31.75 11.08 21.94
C LEU A 5 31.60 10.35 20.58
N THR A 6 32.70 10.24 19.84
CA THR A 6 32.86 9.19 18.84
C THR A 6 33.34 7.92 19.53
N ALA A 7 32.55 7.39 20.47
CA ALA A 7 32.62 5.98 20.77
C ALA A 7 31.94 5.28 19.59
N LYS A 8 32.72 4.84 18.59
CA LYS A 8 32.27 3.81 17.66
C LYS A 8 31.94 2.58 18.51
N MET A 9 30.71 2.50 19.03
CA MET A 9 30.18 1.22 19.48
C MET A 9 30.16 0.34 18.25
N SER A 10 31.10 -0.59 18.14
CA SER A 10 31.07 -1.58 17.07
C SER A 10 29.77 -2.37 17.26
N ASN A 11 28.81 -2.16 16.36
CA ASN A 11 27.63 -3.00 16.32
C ASN A 11 28.12 -4.42 16.00
N LYS A 12 28.14 -5.30 17.00
CA LYS A 12 28.64 -6.67 16.87
C LYS A 12 27.84 -7.51 15.88
N PHE A 13 26.65 -7.04 15.49
CA PHE A 13 25.78 -7.65 14.49
C PHE A 13 25.87 -6.98 13.12
N ALA A 14 26.85 -6.08 12.91
CA ALA A 14 27.06 -5.43 11.62
C ALA A 14 27.50 -6.46 10.58
N ASP A 15 26.75 -6.53 9.48
CA ASP A 15 27.11 -7.28 8.28
C ASP A 15 27.21 -6.28 7.13
N LYS A 16 28.44 -6.04 6.67
CA LYS A 16 28.72 -5.06 5.62
C LYS A 16 28.15 -5.48 4.26
N ASP A 17 28.21 -6.76 3.91
CA ASP A 17 27.67 -7.26 2.64
C ASP A 17 26.14 -7.12 2.64
N TYR A 18 25.49 -7.52 3.73
CA TYR A 18 24.04 -7.43 3.83
C TYR A 18 23.55 -5.97 3.89
N PHE A 19 24.32 -5.08 4.54
CA PHE A 19 24.08 -3.64 4.52
C PHE A 19 24.10 -3.09 3.09
N LEU A 20 25.14 -3.41 2.31
CA LEU A 20 25.30 -2.91 0.94
C LEU A 20 24.15 -3.41 0.04
N ARG A 21 23.84 -4.71 0.09
CA ARG A 21 22.71 -5.29 -0.66
C ARG A 21 21.38 -4.66 -0.28
N CYS A 22 21.15 -4.39 1.00
CA CYS A 22 19.91 -3.78 1.45
C CYS A 22 19.79 -2.33 0.96
N SER A 23 20.89 -1.59 0.93
CA SER A 23 20.90 -0.22 0.39
C SER A 23 20.66 -0.22 -1.12
N GLU A 24 21.30 -1.13 -1.85
CA GLU A 24 21.12 -1.31 -3.30
C GLU A 24 19.66 -1.63 -3.66
N LYS A 25 18.98 -2.48 -2.88
CA LYS A 25 17.54 -2.78 -3.05
C LYS A 25 16.61 -1.58 -2.87
N THR A 26 17.11 -0.47 -2.30
CA THR A 26 16.37 0.79 -2.27
C THR A 26 16.34 1.46 -3.64
N LEU A 27 17.37 1.24 -4.46
CA LEU A 27 17.48 1.85 -5.79
C LEU A 27 16.98 0.93 -6.89
N GLN A 28 17.13 -0.39 -6.75
CA GLN A 28 16.80 -1.37 -7.78
C GLN A 28 15.98 -2.56 -7.23
N THR A 29 15.11 -3.14 -8.07
CA THR A 29 14.44 -4.43 -7.83
C THR A 29 15.37 -5.62 -8.05
N ASP A 30 14.86 -6.85 -7.86
CA ASP A 30 15.62 -8.05 -8.21
C ASP A 30 15.70 -8.29 -9.74
N GLU A 31 14.99 -7.51 -10.56
CA GLU A 31 15.04 -7.58 -12.02
C GLU A 31 16.21 -6.78 -12.59
N LYS A 32 16.86 -7.32 -13.63
CA LYS A 32 17.98 -6.64 -14.30
C LYS A 32 17.44 -5.50 -15.17
N GLY A 33 17.82 -4.27 -14.84
CA GLY A 33 17.67 -3.11 -15.72
C GLY A 33 19.00 -2.43 -16.01
N PHE A 34 18.98 -1.34 -16.79
CA PHE A 34 20.22 -0.66 -17.20
C PHE A 34 20.86 0.21 -16.11
N PHE A 35 20.10 0.58 -15.06
CA PHE A 35 20.57 1.60 -14.10
C PHE A 35 21.84 1.20 -13.36
N LEU A 36 21.95 -0.04 -12.86
CA LEU A 36 23.17 -0.46 -12.16
C LEU A 36 24.39 -0.48 -13.07
N GLN A 37 24.24 -0.91 -14.33
CA GLN A 37 25.34 -0.88 -15.29
C GLN A 37 25.81 0.55 -15.55
N PHE A 38 24.87 1.48 -15.69
CA PHE A 38 25.17 2.91 -15.76
C PHE A 38 25.89 3.41 -14.51
N SER A 39 25.38 3.08 -13.32
CA SER A 39 25.95 3.53 -12.05
C SER A 39 27.37 2.96 -11.81
N ASP A 40 27.60 1.70 -12.16
CA ASP A 40 28.90 1.05 -12.04
C ASP A 40 29.90 1.68 -13.01
N HIS A 41 29.49 1.92 -14.26
CA HIS A 41 30.32 2.57 -15.26
C HIS A 41 30.74 4.00 -14.82
N VAL A 42 29.80 4.79 -14.31
CA VAL A 42 30.13 6.12 -13.76
C VAL A 42 31.08 6.02 -12.56
N SER A 43 30.89 5.02 -11.69
CA SER A 43 31.76 4.81 -10.53
C SER A 43 33.19 4.44 -10.92
N GLU A 44 33.37 3.62 -11.96
CA GLU A 44 34.67 3.28 -12.53
C GLU A 44 35.38 4.51 -13.10
N ILE A 45 34.67 5.33 -13.88
CA ILE A 45 35.20 6.55 -14.51
C ILE A 45 35.52 7.62 -13.47
N ALA A 46 34.67 7.78 -12.45
CA ALA A 46 34.91 8.70 -11.34
C ALA A 46 36.17 8.32 -10.55
N GLY A 47 36.38 7.02 -10.32
CA GLY A 47 37.50 6.47 -9.58
C GLY A 47 37.39 6.70 -8.06
N GLU A 48 37.91 5.73 -7.30
CA GLU A 48 37.81 5.69 -5.82
C GLU A 48 38.33 6.98 -5.15
N LYS A 49 39.36 7.61 -5.72
CA LYS A 49 39.95 8.83 -5.19
C LYS A 49 38.96 10.01 -5.24
N TRP A 50 38.25 10.20 -6.36
CA TRP A 50 37.28 11.29 -6.47
C TRP A 50 36.07 11.00 -5.58
N ILE A 51 35.56 9.77 -5.64
CA ILE A 51 34.40 9.33 -4.85
C ILE A 51 34.63 9.58 -3.36
N ARG A 52 35.75 9.12 -2.79
CA ARG A 52 35.99 9.25 -1.35
C ARG A 52 36.50 10.61 -0.92
N ASN A 53 37.42 11.21 -1.67
CA ASN A 53 38.14 12.40 -1.21
C ASN A 53 37.55 13.73 -1.69
N THR A 54 36.68 13.70 -2.70
CA THR A 54 36.03 14.88 -3.27
C THR A 54 34.52 14.78 -3.05
N PHE A 55 33.86 13.82 -3.70
CA PHE A 55 32.41 13.66 -3.64
C PHE A 55 31.90 13.31 -2.22
N GLY A 56 32.57 12.39 -1.54
CA GLY A 56 32.24 11.98 -0.18
C GLY A 56 32.44 13.06 0.90
N LYS A 57 33.10 14.18 0.56
CA LYS A 57 33.27 15.33 1.47
C LYS A 57 32.22 16.43 1.27
N LEU A 58 31.39 16.32 0.23
CA LEU A 58 30.29 17.25 -0.02
C LEU A 58 29.28 17.17 1.13
N LYS A 59 28.77 18.32 1.55
CA LYS A 59 27.94 18.45 2.76
C LYS A 59 26.46 18.53 2.46
N SER A 60 26.09 18.90 1.24
CA SER A 60 24.71 19.08 0.81
C SER A 60 24.37 18.28 -0.44
N ASP A 61 23.09 17.98 -0.60
CA ASP A 61 22.55 17.31 -1.78
C ASP A 61 22.68 18.20 -3.02
N ARG A 62 22.58 19.53 -2.85
CA ARG A 62 22.84 20.51 -3.91
C ARG A 62 24.24 20.37 -4.48
N GLU A 63 25.24 20.28 -3.61
CA GLU A 63 26.64 20.07 -4.03
C GLU A 63 26.82 18.72 -4.73
N ARG A 64 26.15 17.66 -4.27
CA ARG A 64 26.23 16.32 -4.87
C ARG A 64 25.67 16.29 -6.29
N ILE A 65 24.47 16.85 -6.48
CA ILE A 65 23.85 17.01 -7.81
C ILE A 65 24.76 17.88 -8.71
N GLY A 66 25.24 19.02 -8.22
CA GLY A 66 26.14 19.88 -9.00
C GLY A 66 27.46 19.18 -9.37
N ALA A 67 28.01 18.33 -8.51
CA ALA A 67 29.29 17.68 -8.73
C ALA A 67 29.30 16.72 -9.92
N ILE A 68 28.23 15.95 -10.13
CA ILE A 68 28.13 15.02 -11.28
C ILE A 68 28.03 15.76 -12.62
N TYR A 69 27.57 17.01 -12.63
CA TYR A 69 27.51 17.86 -13.82
C TYR A 69 28.70 18.83 -13.96
N SER A 70 29.61 18.85 -12.98
CA SER A 70 30.78 19.76 -12.96
C SER A 70 32.11 19.02 -13.16
N TYR A 71 32.24 17.80 -12.65
CA TYR A 71 33.46 17.01 -12.82
C TYR A 71 33.49 16.36 -14.20
N LYS A 72 34.33 16.89 -15.09
CA LYS A 72 34.34 16.57 -16.54
C LYS A 72 34.22 15.06 -16.88
N PRO A 73 35.05 14.15 -16.32
CA PRO A 73 34.95 12.72 -16.67
C PRO A 73 33.59 12.10 -16.33
N VAL A 74 33.00 12.49 -15.19
CA VAL A 74 31.66 12.01 -14.78
C VAL A 74 30.58 12.70 -15.62
N LYS A 75 30.70 14.01 -15.84
CA LYS A 75 29.76 14.80 -16.63
C LYS A 75 29.57 14.22 -18.03
N GLU A 76 30.67 13.90 -18.72
CA GLU A 76 30.65 13.36 -20.09
C GLU A 76 29.81 12.09 -20.16
N VAL A 77 30.07 11.12 -19.28
CA VAL A 77 29.34 9.83 -19.24
C VAL A 77 27.88 10.01 -18.81
N VAL A 78 27.63 10.87 -17.82
CA VAL A 78 26.26 11.16 -17.35
C VAL A 78 25.42 11.78 -18.46
N CYS A 79 25.94 12.82 -19.15
CA CYS A 79 25.21 13.48 -20.22
C CYS A 79 25.06 12.55 -21.44
N GLU A 80 26.12 11.81 -21.82
CA GLU A 80 26.04 10.84 -22.92
C GLU A 80 24.99 9.76 -22.66
N THR A 81 24.94 9.20 -21.45
CA THR A 81 23.97 8.14 -21.13
C THR A 81 22.56 8.68 -21.00
N LEU A 82 22.37 9.74 -20.20
CA LEU A 82 21.06 10.29 -19.90
C LEU A 82 20.46 11.09 -21.07
N GLY A 83 21.28 11.54 -22.02
CA GLY A 83 20.80 12.15 -23.27
C GLY A 83 19.98 11.20 -24.14
N HIS A 84 20.14 9.88 -23.98
CA HIS A 84 19.35 8.87 -24.68
C HIS A 84 17.98 8.57 -24.02
N VAL A 85 17.68 9.20 -22.87
CA VAL A 85 16.36 9.06 -22.23
C VAL A 85 15.29 9.63 -23.16
N GLN A 86 14.30 8.81 -23.48
CA GLN A 86 13.16 9.14 -24.32
C GLN A 86 11.89 8.51 -23.76
N GLU A 87 10.74 8.98 -24.24
CA GLU A 87 9.46 8.36 -23.92
C GLU A 87 9.42 6.89 -24.33
N VAL A 88 8.98 6.03 -23.41
CA VAL A 88 8.73 4.61 -23.65
C VAL A 88 7.39 4.27 -23.01
N TYR A 89 6.38 4.04 -23.86
CA TYR A 89 5.06 3.62 -23.41
C TYR A 89 4.32 2.83 -24.48
N ARG A 90 3.35 2.04 -24.03
CA ARG A 90 2.42 1.33 -24.92
C ARG A 90 1.28 2.25 -25.32
N LYS A 91 1.22 2.59 -26.60
CA LYS A 91 0.05 3.25 -27.21
C LYS A 91 -1.16 2.32 -27.23
N LYS A 92 -2.34 2.94 -27.24
CA LYS A 92 -3.60 2.30 -27.60
C LYS A 92 -3.58 1.81 -29.05
N SER A 93 -4.36 0.76 -29.34
CA SER A 93 -4.46 0.18 -30.68
C SER A 93 -5.87 -0.35 -30.89
N ALA A 94 -6.51 0.19 -31.92
CA ALA A 94 -7.85 -0.22 -32.29
C ALA A 94 -7.87 -1.68 -32.78
N GLU A 95 -6.84 -2.10 -33.50
CA GLU A 95 -6.69 -3.45 -34.05
C GLU A 95 -6.58 -4.49 -32.93
N ILE A 96 -5.78 -4.20 -31.90
CA ILE A 96 -5.66 -5.09 -30.74
C ILE A 96 -6.99 -5.15 -29.97
N SER A 97 -7.65 -4.01 -29.75
CA SER A 97 -8.96 -3.98 -29.09
C SER A 97 -9.99 -4.81 -29.86
N HIS A 98 -10.12 -4.58 -31.17
CA HIS A 98 -11.01 -5.32 -32.07
C HIS A 98 -10.74 -6.83 -32.02
N LYS A 99 -9.47 -7.25 -32.14
CA LYS A 99 -9.08 -8.67 -32.04
C LYS A 99 -9.52 -9.30 -30.71
N ARG A 100 -9.35 -8.57 -29.60
CA ARG A 100 -9.79 -9.05 -28.26
C ARG A 100 -11.30 -9.22 -28.20
N ARG A 101 -12.09 -8.31 -28.79
CA ARG A 101 -13.56 -8.43 -28.85
C ARG A 101 -14.01 -9.66 -29.65
N LEU A 102 -13.36 -9.95 -30.79
CA LEU A 102 -13.63 -11.18 -31.56
C LEU A 102 -13.28 -12.46 -30.77
N GLU A 103 -12.24 -12.43 -29.95
CA GLU A 103 -11.89 -13.54 -29.05
C GLU A 103 -12.92 -13.71 -27.93
N VAL A 104 -13.47 -12.61 -27.40
CA VAL A 104 -14.56 -12.63 -26.40
C VAL A 104 -15.80 -13.36 -26.94
N GLU A 105 -16.23 -13.06 -28.16
CA GLU A 105 -17.40 -13.71 -28.78
C GLU A 105 -17.24 -15.24 -28.81
N LYS A 106 -16.07 -15.72 -29.24
CA LYS A 106 -15.74 -17.15 -29.26
C LYS A 106 -15.69 -17.80 -27.87
N LEU A 107 -15.32 -17.06 -26.84
CA LEU A 107 -15.29 -17.57 -25.47
C LEU A 107 -16.69 -17.64 -24.85
N LEU A 108 -17.55 -16.66 -25.16
CA LEU A 108 -18.95 -16.69 -24.75
C LEU A 108 -19.70 -17.88 -25.37
N GLU A 109 -19.45 -18.19 -26.65
CA GLU A 109 -20.01 -19.40 -27.30
C GLU A 109 -19.59 -20.70 -26.61
N LYS A 110 -18.43 -20.71 -25.94
CA LYS A 110 -17.91 -21.86 -25.18
C LYS A 110 -18.31 -21.85 -23.71
N GLY A 111 -19.00 -20.80 -23.23
CA GLY A 111 -19.33 -20.61 -21.82
C GLY A 111 -18.13 -20.27 -20.92
N GLU A 112 -16.99 -19.87 -21.49
CA GLU A 112 -15.78 -19.50 -20.74
C GLU A 112 -15.82 -18.04 -20.27
N ASN A 113 -16.85 -17.70 -19.47
CA ASN A 113 -17.23 -16.32 -19.18
C ASN A 113 -16.16 -15.51 -18.41
N ASP A 114 -15.40 -16.12 -17.49
CA ASP A 114 -14.34 -15.41 -16.75
C ASP A 114 -13.17 -15.01 -17.65
N LYS A 115 -12.79 -15.90 -18.58
CA LYS A 115 -11.78 -15.58 -19.60
C LYS A 115 -12.30 -14.54 -20.58
N ALA A 116 -13.58 -14.64 -20.96
CA ALA A 116 -14.25 -13.63 -21.78
C ALA A 116 -14.21 -12.25 -21.09
N LEU A 117 -14.46 -12.18 -19.78
CA LEU A 117 -14.41 -10.92 -19.03
C LEU A 117 -13.00 -10.34 -19.03
N LEU A 118 -11.97 -11.17 -18.81
CA LEU A 118 -10.58 -10.72 -18.85
C LEU A 118 -10.22 -10.10 -20.22
N LEU A 119 -10.57 -10.76 -21.33
CA LEU A 119 -10.31 -10.24 -22.67
C LEU A 119 -11.15 -8.99 -22.99
N ALA A 120 -12.39 -8.93 -22.49
CA ALA A 120 -13.23 -7.75 -22.64
C ALA A 120 -12.65 -6.55 -21.90
N CYS A 121 -12.14 -6.74 -20.68
CA CYS A 121 -11.39 -5.71 -19.95
C CYS A 121 -10.15 -5.25 -20.72
N GLN A 122 -9.38 -6.18 -21.29
CA GLN A 122 -8.24 -5.82 -22.15
C GLN A 122 -8.69 -5.00 -23.37
N SER A 123 -9.81 -5.34 -24.00
CA SER A 123 -10.30 -4.58 -25.16
C SER A 123 -10.58 -3.10 -24.82
N VAL A 124 -11.13 -2.83 -23.63
CA VAL A 124 -11.37 -1.46 -23.13
C VAL A 124 -10.06 -0.72 -22.87
N LEU A 125 -9.11 -1.37 -22.19
CA LEU A 125 -7.82 -0.75 -21.86
C LEU A 125 -6.99 -0.42 -23.12
N ARG A 126 -7.11 -1.24 -24.16
CA ARG A 126 -6.37 -1.10 -25.43
C ARG A 126 -7.04 -0.15 -26.42
N ALA A 127 -8.33 0.13 -26.29
CA ALA A 127 -9.07 0.93 -27.27
C ALA A 127 -8.65 2.41 -27.24
N PRO A 128 -8.39 3.03 -28.41
CA PRO A 128 -8.30 4.49 -28.53
C PRO A 128 -9.67 5.15 -28.32
N PRO A 129 -9.72 6.39 -27.80
CA PRO A 129 -10.93 7.20 -27.78
C PRO A 129 -11.68 7.21 -29.12
N THR A 130 -13.01 7.34 -29.03
CA THR A 130 -13.87 7.35 -30.21
C THR A 130 -13.53 8.54 -31.12
N GLY A 131 -13.37 8.26 -32.41
CA GLY A 131 -12.97 9.22 -33.44
C GLY A 131 -11.45 9.30 -33.71
N GLU A 132 -10.58 8.69 -32.90
CA GLU A 132 -9.13 8.74 -33.16
C GLU A 132 -8.67 7.84 -34.32
N ASN A 133 -9.33 6.70 -34.53
CA ASN A 133 -8.97 5.75 -35.60
C ASN A 133 -10.20 5.33 -36.40
N HIS A 134 -10.49 6.04 -37.49
CA HIS A 134 -11.61 5.72 -38.38
C HIS A 134 -11.41 4.48 -39.27
N LYS A 135 -10.20 3.89 -39.32
CA LYS A 135 -9.93 2.72 -40.18
C LYS A 135 -10.47 1.42 -39.57
N VAL A 136 -10.66 1.39 -38.26
CA VAL A 136 -11.15 0.24 -37.51
C VAL A 136 -12.44 0.65 -36.81
N ASP A 137 -13.48 -0.18 -36.92
CA ASP A 137 -14.77 0.05 -36.26
C ASP A 137 -15.41 1.42 -36.56
N ASP A 138 -15.10 2.02 -37.71
CA ASP A 138 -15.52 3.38 -38.10
C ASP A 138 -15.18 4.48 -37.08
N GLY A 139 -14.20 4.22 -36.20
CA GLY A 139 -13.83 5.12 -35.10
C GLY A 139 -14.55 4.87 -33.78
N PHE A 140 -15.43 3.87 -33.66
CA PHE A 140 -16.19 3.57 -32.44
C PHE A 140 -15.55 2.52 -31.52
N THR A 141 -14.24 2.27 -31.65
CA THR A 141 -13.59 1.13 -30.97
C THR A 141 -13.80 1.13 -29.44
N LEU A 142 -13.63 2.26 -28.75
CA LEU A 142 -13.81 2.29 -27.29
C LEU A 142 -15.27 2.07 -26.88
N SER A 143 -16.22 2.69 -27.59
CA SER A 143 -17.64 2.47 -27.35
C SER A 143 -18.06 1.01 -27.56
N LEU A 144 -17.53 0.36 -28.60
CA LEU A 144 -17.75 -1.06 -28.86
C LEU A 144 -17.04 -1.97 -27.83
N ALA A 145 -15.89 -1.56 -27.30
CA ALA A 145 -15.22 -2.29 -26.22
C ALA A 145 -16.04 -2.30 -24.93
N TYR A 146 -16.58 -1.14 -24.53
CA TYR A 146 -17.54 -1.07 -23.43
C TYR A 146 -18.77 -1.93 -23.71
N TRP A 147 -19.30 -1.87 -24.93
CA TRP A 147 -20.45 -2.67 -25.34
C TRP A 147 -20.21 -4.18 -25.21
N THR A 148 -19.07 -4.67 -25.72
CA THR A 148 -18.68 -6.07 -25.63
C THR A 148 -18.52 -6.50 -24.17
N ARG A 149 -17.90 -5.67 -23.33
CA ARG A 149 -17.74 -5.99 -21.90
C ARG A 149 -19.06 -5.97 -21.13
N ALA A 150 -19.96 -5.02 -21.44
CA ALA A 150 -21.31 -5.00 -20.88
C ALA A 150 -22.05 -6.31 -21.15
N ALA A 151 -21.96 -6.84 -22.37
CA ALA A 151 -22.58 -8.12 -22.72
C ALA A 151 -22.05 -9.27 -21.85
N VAL A 152 -20.72 -9.39 -21.69
CA VAL A 152 -20.10 -10.41 -20.82
C VAL A 152 -20.56 -10.26 -19.36
N LEU A 153 -20.60 -9.02 -18.86
CA LEU A 153 -21.04 -8.74 -17.50
C LEU A 153 -22.51 -9.10 -17.27
N MET A 154 -23.38 -8.90 -18.26
CA MET A 154 -24.78 -9.33 -18.19
C MET A 154 -24.89 -10.87 -18.12
N GLU A 155 -24.09 -11.61 -18.89
CA GLU A 155 -24.04 -13.08 -18.81
C GLU A 155 -23.55 -13.57 -17.44
N LEU A 156 -22.62 -12.85 -16.83
CA LEU A 156 -22.15 -13.07 -15.46
C LEU A 156 -23.11 -12.56 -14.38
N LYS A 157 -24.26 -12.00 -14.76
CA LYS A 157 -25.26 -11.37 -13.87
C LYS A 157 -24.69 -10.23 -13.02
N LYS A 158 -23.60 -9.60 -13.51
CA LYS A 158 -22.96 -8.42 -12.94
C LYS A 158 -23.63 -7.14 -13.47
N TYR A 159 -24.92 -6.97 -13.17
CA TYR A 159 -25.79 -6.00 -13.85
C TYR A 159 -25.39 -4.54 -13.62
N SER A 160 -24.90 -4.21 -12.43
CA SER A 160 -24.43 -2.86 -12.09
C SER A 160 -23.21 -2.46 -12.91
N TRP A 161 -22.27 -3.38 -13.08
CA TRP A 161 -21.06 -3.15 -13.89
C TRP A 161 -21.41 -3.05 -15.38
N ALA A 162 -22.32 -3.91 -15.85
CA ALA A 162 -22.82 -3.83 -17.22
C ALA A 162 -23.53 -2.49 -17.51
N LEU A 163 -24.34 -2.01 -16.56
CA LEU A 163 -25.01 -0.71 -16.66
C LEU A 163 -24.00 0.43 -16.81
N LEU A 164 -22.91 0.41 -16.03
CA LEU A 164 -21.85 1.43 -16.13
C LEU A 164 -21.15 1.41 -17.49
N ASP A 165 -20.88 0.22 -18.04
CA ASP A 165 -20.29 0.10 -19.38
C ASP A 165 -21.25 0.62 -20.47
N LEU A 166 -22.56 0.34 -20.36
CA LEU A 166 -23.56 0.88 -21.30
C LEU A 166 -23.64 2.41 -21.23
N GLN A 167 -23.60 2.98 -20.02
CA GLN A 167 -23.55 4.42 -19.83
C GLN A 167 -22.25 5.03 -20.38
N ALA A 168 -21.11 4.37 -20.15
CA ALA A 168 -19.82 4.79 -20.69
C ALA A 168 -19.81 4.76 -22.22
N ALA A 169 -20.36 3.71 -22.84
CA ALA A 169 -20.50 3.61 -24.30
C ALA A 169 -21.36 4.76 -24.86
N LEU A 170 -22.51 5.06 -24.23
CA LEU A 170 -23.37 6.17 -24.63
C LEU A 170 -22.67 7.53 -24.51
N LYS A 171 -21.90 7.74 -23.43
CA LYS A 171 -21.15 8.98 -23.18
C LYS A 171 -20.00 9.16 -24.17
N GLU A 172 -19.30 8.08 -24.50
CA GLU A 172 -18.21 8.07 -25.48
C GLU A 172 -18.71 8.30 -26.91
N GLY A 173 -19.94 7.85 -27.20
CA GLY A 173 -20.62 8.04 -28.46
C GLY A 173 -20.83 6.72 -29.20
N VAL A 174 -22.08 6.46 -29.61
CA VAL A 174 -22.47 5.26 -30.39
C VAL A 174 -23.40 5.68 -31.53
N SER A 175 -23.55 4.80 -32.52
CA SER A 175 -24.54 4.99 -33.60
C SER A 175 -25.97 5.05 -33.04
N ASP A 176 -26.89 5.69 -33.76
CA ASP A 176 -28.28 5.84 -33.33
C ASP A 176 -28.97 4.48 -33.10
N ASP A 177 -28.63 3.49 -33.91
CA ASP A 177 -29.10 2.11 -33.78
C ASP A 177 -28.68 1.47 -32.45
N MET A 178 -27.45 1.75 -32.00
CA MET A 178 -26.93 1.26 -30.74
C MET A 178 -27.51 2.01 -29.54
N LYS A 179 -27.88 3.30 -29.68
CA LYS A 179 -28.51 4.05 -28.59
C LYS A 179 -29.80 3.38 -28.11
N VAL A 180 -30.63 2.95 -29.05
CA VAL A 180 -31.87 2.20 -28.76
C VAL A 180 -31.56 0.92 -28.00
N GLU A 181 -30.63 0.11 -28.51
CA GLU A 181 -30.28 -1.17 -27.89
C GLU A 181 -29.63 -0.97 -26.50
N ALA A 182 -28.89 0.13 -26.30
CA ALA A 182 -28.32 0.50 -25.01
C ALA A 182 -29.43 0.67 -23.97
N PHE A 183 -30.45 1.48 -24.26
CA PHE A 183 -31.56 1.71 -23.34
C PHE A 183 -32.34 0.42 -23.02
N VAL A 184 -32.50 -0.48 -23.99
CA VAL A 184 -33.10 -1.80 -23.74
C VAL A 184 -32.25 -2.63 -22.78
N LYS A 185 -30.93 -2.72 -23.03
CA LYS A 185 -30.01 -3.46 -22.15
C LYS A 185 -29.88 -2.84 -20.76
N MET A 186 -29.92 -1.51 -20.65
CA MET A 186 -30.00 -0.80 -19.37
C MET A 186 -31.29 -1.16 -18.63
N GLY A 187 -32.43 -1.22 -19.33
CA GLY A 187 -33.70 -1.69 -18.77
C GLY A 187 -33.61 -3.11 -18.20
N ALA A 188 -32.94 -4.02 -18.91
CA ALA A 188 -32.66 -5.37 -18.43
C ALA A 188 -31.75 -5.38 -17.19
N CYS A 189 -30.69 -4.56 -17.15
CA CYS A 189 -29.83 -4.44 -15.98
C CYS A 189 -30.62 -3.93 -14.76
N TYR A 190 -31.45 -2.89 -14.93
CA TYR A 190 -32.31 -2.38 -13.85
C TYR A 190 -33.30 -3.44 -13.35
N LYS A 191 -33.85 -4.28 -14.23
CA LYS A 191 -34.65 -5.44 -13.80
C LYS A 191 -33.84 -6.42 -12.96
N GLY A 192 -32.64 -6.80 -13.41
CA GLY A 192 -31.75 -7.71 -12.69
C GLY A 192 -31.32 -7.21 -11.31
N MET A 193 -31.29 -5.89 -11.12
CA MET A 193 -31.02 -5.22 -9.83
C MET A 193 -32.28 -4.95 -8.99
N ASN A 194 -33.46 -5.43 -9.40
CA ASN A 194 -34.75 -5.15 -8.76
C ASN A 194 -35.08 -3.63 -8.65
N GLU A 195 -34.84 -2.89 -9.74
CA GLU A 195 -35.19 -1.47 -9.89
C GLU A 195 -36.29 -1.24 -10.95
N PRO A 196 -37.55 -1.67 -10.71
CA PRO A 196 -38.58 -1.73 -11.73
C PRO A 196 -38.97 -0.36 -12.31
N ASN A 197 -38.87 0.72 -11.52
CA ASN A 197 -39.18 2.07 -11.99
C ASN A 197 -38.15 2.57 -13.01
N ARG A 198 -36.86 2.35 -12.75
CA ARG A 198 -35.79 2.73 -13.70
C ARG A 198 -35.82 1.86 -14.95
N ALA A 199 -36.13 0.56 -14.79
CA ALA A 199 -36.33 -0.33 -15.93
C ALA A 199 -37.44 0.19 -16.86
N LYS A 200 -38.61 0.55 -16.30
CA LYS A 200 -39.74 1.12 -17.07
C LYS A 200 -39.33 2.37 -17.85
N ILE A 201 -38.61 3.29 -17.20
CA ILE A 201 -38.13 4.53 -17.84
C ILE A 201 -37.20 4.21 -19.01
N SER A 202 -36.22 3.32 -18.82
CA SER A 202 -35.28 2.94 -19.88
C SER A 202 -35.97 2.29 -21.08
N PHE A 203 -36.93 1.39 -20.85
CA PHE A 203 -37.70 0.79 -21.95
C PHE A 203 -38.56 1.82 -22.69
N ALA A 204 -39.22 2.73 -21.97
CA ALA A 204 -40.03 3.80 -22.59
C ALA A 204 -39.17 4.76 -23.44
N LEU A 205 -37.94 5.06 -23.01
CA LEU A 205 -36.99 5.83 -23.82
C LEU A 205 -36.62 5.10 -25.11
N ALA A 206 -36.33 3.80 -25.03
CA ALA A 206 -36.04 2.99 -26.21
C ALA A 206 -37.23 2.95 -27.19
N GLU A 207 -38.46 2.76 -26.69
CA GLU A 207 -39.69 2.77 -27.51
C GLU A 207 -39.89 4.10 -28.23
N LYS A 208 -39.70 5.22 -27.53
CA LYS A 208 -39.84 6.56 -28.10
C LYS A 208 -38.85 6.81 -29.24
N MET A 209 -37.63 6.29 -29.12
CA MET A 209 -36.60 6.42 -30.17
C MET A 209 -36.88 5.53 -31.39
N LEU A 210 -37.66 4.46 -31.23
CA LEU A 210 -37.93 3.45 -32.24
C LEU A 210 -39.18 3.68 -33.09
N ALA A 211 -39.88 4.80 -32.93
CA ALA A 211 -41.27 5.06 -33.32
C ALA A 211 -41.75 4.69 -34.76
N VAL A 212 -40.95 4.03 -35.60
CA VAL A 212 -41.28 3.58 -36.97
C VAL A 212 -40.85 2.12 -37.28
N ASP A 213 -39.97 1.44 -36.50
CA ASP A 213 -39.46 0.09 -36.84
C ASP A 213 -39.97 -1.03 -35.89
N SER A 214 -41.15 -1.56 -36.22
CA SER A 214 -41.83 -2.62 -35.45
C SER A 214 -41.09 -3.98 -35.43
N VAL A 215 -40.17 -4.22 -36.36
CA VAL A 215 -39.44 -5.51 -36.47
C VAL A 215 -38.24 -5.52 -35.53
N LYS A 216 -37.52 -4.40 -35.42
CA LYS A 216 -36.39 -4.25 -34.51
C LYS A 216 -36.80 -4.34 -33.05
N TRP A 217 -37.93 -3.72 -32.69
CA TRP A 217 -38.49 -3.84 -31.33
C TRP A 217 -38.84 -5.29 -30.95
N LYS A 218 -39.45 -6.06 -31.87
CA LYS A 218 -39.78 -7.48 -31.62
C LYS A 218 -38.57 -8.33 -31.25
N LYS A 219 -37.38 -8.04 -31.78
CA LYS A 219 -36.13 -8.73 -31.41
C LYS A 219 -35.62 -8.35 -30.02
N LEU A 220 -35.90 -7.11 -29.60
CA LEU A 220 -35.47 -6.53 -28.33
C LEU A 220 -36.47 -6.78 -27.19
N GLU A 221 -37.73 -7.09 -27.52
CA GLU A 221 -38.80 -7.41 -26.56
C GLU A 221 -38.41 -8.53 -25.59
N ARG A 222 -37.55 -9.47 -26.01
CA ARG A 222 -37.01 -10.53 -25.14
C ARG A 222 -36.36 -10.00 -23.86
N TYR A 223 -35.74 -8.82 -23.89
CA TYR A 223 -35.13 -8.19 -22.72
C TYR A 223 -36.18 -7.53 -21.81
N ARG A 224 -37.36 -7.20 -22.35
CA ARG A 224 -38.48 -6.66 -21.59
C ARG A 224 -39.30 -7.76 -20.92
N VAL A 225 -39.54 -8.88 -21.60
CA VAL A 225 -40.29 -10.03 -21.04
C VAL A 225 -39.40 -11.07 -20.35
N GLY A 226 -38.08 -10.98 -20.46
CA GLY A 226 -37.17 -11.89 -19.77
C GLY A 226 -37.31 -11.84 -18.25
N ASP A 227 -37.29 -13.02 -17.64
CA ASP A 227 -37.13 -13.21 -16.20
C ASP A 227 -35.64 -13.14 -15.87
N PHE A 228 -35.23 -12.06 -15.23
CA PHE A 228 -33.87 -11.88 -14.73
C PHE A 228 -33.82 -12.34 -13.29
N GLN A 229 -32.83 -13.16 -12.95
CA GLN A 229 -32.58 -13.49 -11.54
C GLN A 229 -32.18 -12.19 -10.83
N GLU A 230 -32.89 -11.87 -9.75
CA GLU A 230 -32.52 -10.74 -8.90
C GLU A 230 -31.17 -11.03 -8.24
N VAL A 231 -30.20 -10.15 -8.45
CA VAL A 231 -28.86 -10.27 -7.87
C VAL A 231 -28.49 -8.95 -7.22
N ARG A 232 -27.91 -9.03 -6.03
CA ARG A 232 -27.18 -7.92 -5.42
C ARG A 232 -25.73 -8.04 -5.86
N ASP A 233 -25.26 -7.09 -6.65
CA ASP A 233 -23.88 -7.10 -7.10
C ASP A 233 -22.94 -6.86 -5.93
N VAL A 234 -21.89 -7.67 -5.85
CA VAL A 234 -20.77 -7.49 -4.93
C VAL A 234 -19.47 -7.37 -5.71
N ASP A 235 -18.51 -6.61 -5.19
CA ASP A 235 -17.15 -6.58 -5.74
C ASP A 235 -16.34 -7.83 -5.32
N ARG A 236 -15.10 -7.97 -5.82
CA ARG A 236 -14.14 -9.01 -5.40
C ARG A 236 -13.85 -9.07 -3.89
N ARG A 237 -14.25 -8.07 -3.12
CA ARG A 237 -14.12 -8.03 -1.66
C ARG A 237 -15.43 -8.39 -0.94
N GLY A 238 -16.48 -8.75 -1.68
CA GLY A 238 -17.80 -9.06 -1.12
C GLY A 238 -18.60 -7.84 -0.70
N ARG A 239 -18.15 -6.61 -1.05
CA ARG A 239 -18.85 -5.37 -0.68
C ARG A 239 -20.02 -5.11 -1.62
N LEU A 240 -21.16 -4.70 -1.07
CA LEU A 240 -22.33 -4.39 -1.87
C LEU A 240 -22.03 -3.23 -2.84
N PHE A 241 -22.40 -3.44 -4.10
CA PHE A 241 -22.26 -2.46 -5.17
C PHE A 241 -23.63 -1.91 -5.55
N MET A 242 -23.84 -0.60 -5.41
CA MET A 242 -25.11 0.04 -5.77
C MET A 242 -24.90 1.21 -6.75
N VAL A 243 -25.67 1.20 -7.84
CA VAL A 243 -25.76 2.32 -8.78
C VAL A 243 -26.92 3.23 -8.34
N THR A 244 -26.65 4.27 -7.56
CA THR A 244 -27.65 5.30 -7.24
C THR A 244 -27.70 6.36 -8.34
N THR A 245 -28.71 7.25 -8.36
CA THR A 245 -28.84 8.37 -9.31
C THR A 245 -27.76 9.46 -9.15
N GLY A 246 -26.70 9.19 -8.37
CA GLY A 246 -25.54 10.03 -8.12
C GLY A 246 -24.23 9.22 -8.32
N PRO A 247 -23.09 9.65 -7.77
CA PRO A 247 -21.83 8.92 -7.91
C PRO A 247 -21.96 7.49 -7.37
N ILE A 248 -21.27 6.56 -8.02
CA ILE A 248 -21.22 5.12 -7.68
C ILE A 248 -20.87 4.96 -6.20
N THR A 249 -21.76 4.31 -5.43
CA THR A 249 -21.51 3.96 -4.03
C THR A 249 -21.25 2.46 -3.92
N LEU A 250 -19.98 2.09 -3.88
CA LEU A 250 -19.54 0.87 -3.17
C LEU A 250 -19.83 1.09 -1.68
N GLU A 251 -20.22 0.04 -0.94
CA GLU A 251 -20.04 0.07 0.52
C GLU A 251 -18.59 0.46 0.81
N ILE A 252 -18.39 1.69 1.27
CA ILE A 252 -17.07 2.23 1.55
C ILE A 252 -16.56 1.46 2.76
N SER A 253 -15.37 0.85 2.63
CA SER A 253 -14.68 0.29 3.78
C SER A 253 -14.53 1.40 4.82
N VAL A 254 -15.30 1.32 5.91
CA VAL A 254 -15.41 2.38 6.90
C VAL A 254 -14.11 2.40 7.71
N LEU A 255 -13.44 3.55 7.71
CA LEU A 255 -12.26 3.74 8.55
C LEU A 255 -12.68 3.67 10.04
N PRO A 256 -11.95 2.92 10.88
CA PRO A 256 -12.27 2.86 12.30
C PRO A 256 -12.12 4.23 12.96
N PRO A 257 -12.95 4.56 13.96
CA PRO A 257 -12.78 5.78 14.73
C PRO A 257 -11.49 5.71 15.58
N LEU A 258 -10.92 6.87 15.88
CA LEU A 258 -9.80 6.96 16.81
C LEU A 258 -10.24 6.67 18.26
N ALA A 259 -9.29 6.19 19.06
CA ALA A 259 -9.31 5.98 20.51
C ALA A 259 -10.02 7.09 21.31
N GLU A 260 -9.66 8.30 20.94
CA GLU A 260 -10.10 9.57 21.52
C GLU A 260 -10.17 10.59 20.37
N GLU A 261 -10.31 11.87 20.72
CA GLU A 261 -10.28 12.97 19.78
C GLU A 261 -8.95 13.05 18.99
N ARG A 262 -8.97 13.81 17.89
CA ARG A 262 -7.79 14.03 17.05
C ARG A 262 -6.78 14.89 17.80
N HIS A 263 -5.52 14.49 17.76
CA HIS A 263 -4.43 15.29 18.30
C HIS A 263 -4.25 16.58 17.48
N ALA A 264 -4.05 17.72 18.14
CA ALA A 264 -3.96 19.03 17.49
C ALA A 264 -2.81 19.13 16.46
N THR A 265 -1.61 18.65 16.82
CA THR A 265 -0.44 18.62 15.92
C THR A 265 -0.46 17.45 14.93
N PHE A 266 -0.69 16.23 15.43
CA PHE A 266 -0.75 15.01 14.63
C PHE A 266 -2.21 14.66 14.32
N THR A 267 -2.83 15.39 13.39
CA THR A 267 -4.29 15.34 13.14
C THR A 267 -4.84 13.96 12.74
N ASN A 268 -3.96 13.05 12.31
CA ASN A 268 -4.27 11.66 11.98
C ASN A 268 -4.19 10.70 13.18
N ALA A 269 -3.70 11.17 14.34
CA ALA A 269 -3.53 10.39 15.55
C ALA A 269 -4.53 10.79 16.65
N SER A 270 -4.77 9.87 17.58
CA SER A 270 -5.50 10.09 18.82
C SER A 270 -4.71 10.95 19.81
N THR A 271 -5.41 11.73 20.65
CA THR A 271 -4.83 12.43 21.81
C THR A 271 -4.14 11.52 22.82
N LYS A 272 -4.34 10.20 22.75
CA LYS A 272 -3.60 9.20 23.53
C LYS A 272 -2.11 9.12 23.20
N ILE A 273 -1.67 9.71 22.09
CA ILE A 273 -0.28 9.68 21.64
C ILE A 273 0.35 11.07 21.74
N ASP A 274 1.64 11.09 22.01
CA ASP A 274 2.49 12.26 21.78
C ASP A 274 3.82 11.81 21.14
N VAL A 275 4.60 12.75 20.63
CA VAL A 275 5.92 12.48 20.04
C VAL A 275 6.99 13.22 20.84
N LYS A 276 7.99 12.48 21.31
CA LYS A 276 9.15 13.02 22.01
C LYS A 276 10.40 12.88 21.16
N GLN A 277 11.45 13.60 21.53
CA GLN A 277 12.76 13.51 20.90
C GLN A 277 13.84 13.27 21.96
N ASP A 278 14.78 12.37 21.67
CA ASP A 278 15.91 12.05 22.55
C ASP A 278 17.17 11.74 21.73
N ILE A 279 18.33 12.00 22.32
CA ILE A 279 19.64 11.71 21.74
C ILE A 279 19.78 10.21 21.56
N GLY A 280 20.09 9.77 20.34
CA GLY A 280 20.27 8.36 19.99
C GLY A 280 18.98 7.59 19.67
N LYS A 281 17.79 8.15 19.97
CA LYS A 281 16.50 7.58 19.53
C LYS A 281 15.82 8.41 18.45
N GLY A 282 16.28 9.64 18.23
CA GLY A 282 15.59 10.57 17.34
C GLY A 282 14.22 10.92 17.91
N ARG A 283 13.21 11.05 17.03
CA ARG A 283 11.82 11.22 17.45
C ARG A 283 11.16 9.85 17.63
N PHE A 284 10.26 9.75 18.60
CA PHE A 284 9.56 8.51 18.89
C PHE A 284 8.18 8.79 19.52
N ALA A 285 7.20 7.96 19.15
CA ALA A 285 5.87 8.00 19.72
C ALA A 285 5.83 7.46 21.16
N VAL A 286 5.04 8.10 22.02
CA VAL A 286 4.83 7.72 23.43
C VAL A 286 3.35 7.81 23.81
N ALA A 287 2.94 7.00 24.78
CA ALA A 287 1.61 7.06 25.35
C ALA A 287 1.46 8.30 26.25
N ARG A 288 0.43 9.10 25.99
CA ARG A 288 0.02 10.29 26.77
C ARG A 288 -1.05 9.98 27.81
N SER A 289 -1.70 8.82 27.69
CA SER A 289 -2.67 8.28 28.65
C SER A 289 -2.60 6.74 28.61
N GLU A 290 -3.47 6.09 29.38
CA GLU A 290 -3.61 4.63 29.32
C GLU A 290 -4.21 4.21 27.98
N ILE A 291 -3.57 3.25 27.32
CA ILE A 291 -4.00 2.65 26.06
C ILE A 291 -4.34 1.20 26.33
N HIS A 292 -5.47 0.74 25.83
CA HIS A 292 -5.92 -0.64 25.94
C HIS A 292 -5.73 -1.39 24.61
N ALA A 293 -5.61 -2.71 24.67
CA ALA A 293 -5.71 -3.52 23.46
C ALA A 293 -7.06 -3.23 22.76
N GLY A 294 -7.01 -3.02 21.44
CA GLY A 294 -8.16 -2.61 20.62
C GLY A 294 -8.24 -1.11 20.32
N ASP A 295 -7.54 -0.26 21.08
CA ASP A 295 -7.56 1.19 20.83
C ASP A 295 -6.93 1.51 19.46
N THR A 296 -7.69 2.21 18.61
CA THR A 296 -7.19 2.72 17.33
C THR A 296 -6.47 4.04 17.55
N LEU A 297 -5.17 4.04 17.31
CA LEU A 297 -4.26 5.11 17.67
C LEU A 297 -4.01 6.09 16.53
N VAL A 298 -3.90 5.59 15.30
CA VAL A 298 -3.66 6.41 14.09
C VAL A 298 -4.52 5.89 12.95
N VAL A 299 -5.11 6.81 12.19
CA VAL A 299 -5.76 6.56 10.90
C VAL A 299 -5.26 7.62 9.92
N GLU A 300 -4.38 7.23 9.01
CA GLU A 300 -3.66 8.18 8.15
C GLU A 300 -3.74 7.76 6.68
N ALA A 301 -4.18 8.67 5.82
CA ALA A 301 -4.03 8.54 4.37
C ALA A 301 -2.59 8.83 3.96
N PRO A 302 -2.05 8.19 2.91
CA PRO A 302 -0.66 8.36 2.53
C PRO A 302 -0.42 9.74 1.91
N SER A 303 0.74 10.34 2.17
CA SER A 303 1.16 11.57 1.48
C SER A 303 1.62 11.31 0.04
N VAL A 304 2.15 10.11 -0.20
CA VAL A 304 2.50 9.57 -1.53
C VAL A 304 2.36 8.05 -1.49
N ALA A 305 1.91 7.45 -2.60
CA ALA A 305 1.86 6.00 -2.73
C ALA A 305 2.01 5.54 -4.19
N CYS A 306 2.71 4.43 -4.39
CA CYS A 306 2.87 3.76 -5.68
C CYS A 306 2.42 2.30 -5.61
N LEU A 307 1.62 1.88 -6.59
CA LEU A 307 1.24 0.48 -6.78
C LEU A 307 2.46 -0.32 -7.25
N LEU A 308 2.58 -1.58 -6.83
CA LEU A 308 3.63 -2.46 -7.34
C LEU A 308 3.36 -2.85 -8.80
N PRO A 309 4.38 -2.94 -9.69
CA PRO A 309 4.19 -3.27 -11.11
C PRO A 309 3.41 -4.57 -11.35
N GLU A 310 3.62 -5.59 -10.53
CA GLU A 310 2.93 -6.89 -10.65
C GLU A 310 1.42 -6.77 -10.37
N CYS A 311 1.01 -5.67 -9.74
CA CYS A 311 -0.38 -5.38 -9.41
C CYS A 311 -1.08 -4.47 -10.44
N PHE A 312 -0.39 -3.94 -11.47
CA PHE A 312 -0.97 -3.01 -12.45
C PHE A 312 -2.18 -3.56 -13.21
N ALA A 313 -2.23 -4.87 -13.40
CA ALA A 313 -3.34 -5.55 -14.08
C ALA A 313 -4.48 -5.96 -13.13
N THR A 314 -4.28 -5.90 -11.82
CA THR A 314 -5.22 -6.45 -10.81
C THR A 314 -5.81 -5.40 -9.89
N HIS A 315 -5.14 -4.25 -9.72
CA HIS A 315 -5.55 -3.18 -8.83
C HIS A 315 -5.59 -1.84 -9.57
N CYS A 316 -6.49 -0.96 -9.13
CA CYS A 316 -6.58 0.42 -9.58
C CYS A 316 -5.26 1.14 -9.30
N HIS A 317 -4.69 1.77 -10.31
CA HIS A 317 -3.41 2.48 -10.20
C HIS A 317 -3.47 3.72 -9.30
N HIS A 318 -4.68 4.19 -8.96
CA HIS A 318 -4.89 5.35 -8.07
C HIS A 318 -5.27 4.98 -6.64
N CYS A 319 -6.34 4.19 -6.46
CA CYS A 319 -6.88 3.88 -5.12
C CYS A 319 -6.48 2.49 -4.58
N PHE A 320 -5.82 1.65 -5.38
CA PHE A 320 -5.42 0.28 -5.07
C PHE A 320 -6.58 -0.69 -4.79
N ASP A 321 -7.82 -0.34 -5.12
CA ASP A 321 -8.92 -1.31 -5.12
C ASP A 321 -8.77 -2.31 -6.27
N ARG A 322 -9.17 -3.56 -6.03
CA ARG A 322 -9.14 -4.60 -7.07
C ARG A 322 -10.06 -4.25 -8.23
N LEU A 323 -9.63 -4.57 -9.44
CA LEU A 323 -10.33 -4.25 -10.68
C LEU A 323 -11.42 -5.29 -10.99
N GLU A 324 -12.64 -4.82 -11.22
CA GLU A 324 -13.74 -5.59 -11.80
C GLU A 324 -13.96 -5.22 -13.26
N SER A 325 -14.38 -3.97 -13.49
CA SER A 325 -14.65 -3.38 -14.80
C SER A 325 -13.76 -2.14 -15.01
N PRO A 326 -12.44 -2.33 -15.26
CA PRO A 326 -11.48 -1.24 -15.27
C PRO A 326 -11.67 -0.26 -16.43
N VAL A 327 -11.35 1.00 -16.22
CA VAL A 327 -11.16 2.00 -17.29
C VAL A 327 -9.66 2.29 -17.45
N GLY A 328 -9.22 2.58 -18.68
CA GLY A 328 -7.82 2.87 -18.97
C GLY A 328 -7.51 4.37 -18.93
N CYS A 329 -6.21 4.71 -18.92
CA CYS A 329 -5.74 6.03 -19.36
C CYS A 329 -6.31 6.35 -20.76
N THR A 330 -6.44 7.64 -21.11
CA THR A 330 -6.92 8.06 -22.44
C THR A 330 -5.84 7.94 -23.51
N ASP A 331 -4.57 7.89 -23.13
CA ASP A 331 -3.44 7.88 -24.06
C ASP A 331 -2.66 6.55 -24.02
N CYS A 332 -2.02 6.24 -22.88
CA CYS A 332 -1.33 4.96 -22.74
C CYS A 332 -2.29 3.80 -22.50
N ALA A 333 -1.77 2.59 -22.71
CA ALA A 333 -2.45 1.32 -22.47
C ALA A 333 -1.76 0.47 -21.38
N SER A 334 -0.95 1.10 -20.51
CA SER A 334 -0.12 0.41 -19.51
C SER A 334 -0.79 0.28 -18.13
N ILE A 335 -1.74 1.14 -17.79
CA ILE A 335 -2.37 1.16 -16.46
C ILE A 335 -3.90 1.12 -16.53
N ALA A 336 -4.52 0.75 -15.40
CA ALA A 336 -5.95 0.60 -15.26
C ALA A 336 -6.46 1.25 -13.95
N PHE A 337 -7.70 1.73 -14.00
CA PHE A 337 -8.39 2.38 -12.88
C PHE A 337 -9.74 1.69 -12.64
N CYS A 338 -10.21 1.67 -11.40
CA CYS A 338 -11.50 1.05 -11.09
C CYS A 338 -12.70 1.84 -11.64
N LYS A 339 -12.54 3.16 -11.85
CA LYS A 339 -13.58 4.07 -12.36
C LYS A 339 -12.98 5.36 -12.92
N SER A 340 -13.78 6.13 -13.65
CA SER A 340 -13.35 7.38 -14.31
C SER A 340 -12.81 8.40 -13.32
N GLU A 341 -13.38 8.52 -12.12
CA GLU A 341 -12.92 9.49 -11.12
C GLU A 341 -11.47 9.19 -10.68
N CYS A 342 -11.11 7.92 -10.54
CA CYS A 342 -9.74 7.52 -10.22
C CYS A 342 -8.78 7.78 -11.39
N ARG A 343 -9.24 7.57 -12.63
CA ARG A 343 -8.46 7.88 -13.83
C ARG A 343 -8.20 9.39 -13.93
N ASP A 344 -9.26 10.18 -13.81
CA ASP A 344 -9.24 11.62 -14.02
C ASP A 344 -8.39 12.29 -12.91
N ALA A 345 -8.56 11.88 -11.65
CA ALA A 345 -7.71 12.35 -10.56
C ALA A 345 -6.22 12.02 -10.77
N ALA A 346 -5.90 10.84 -11.31
CA ALA A 346 -4.53 10.48 -11.62
C ALA A 346 -3.97 11.29 -12.80
N LEU A 347 -4.75 11.49 -13.86
CA LEU A 347 -4.36 12.29 -15.04
C LEU A 347 -4.15 13.77 -14.68
N GLU A 348 -4.96 14.32 -13.79
CA GLU A 348 -4.84 15.71 -13.36
C GLU A 348 -3.61 15.97 -12.48
N THR A 349 -3.13 14.93 -11.77
CA THR A 349 -2.05 15.04 -10.77
C THR A 349 -0.73 14.45 -11.28
N TYR A 350 -0.45 13.17 -11.01
CA TYR A 350 0.87 12.56 -11.26
C TYR A 350 0.98 11.87 -12.62
N HIS A 351 -0.10 11.26 -13.10
CA HIS A 351 -0.01 10.38 -14.27
C HIS A 351 0.28 11.15 -15.56
N LYS A 352 -0.12 12.43 -15.68
CA LYS A 352 0.27 13.27 -16.83
C LYS A 352 1.77 13.35 -17.05
N TYR A 353 2.57 13.34 -15.98
CA TYR A 353 4.04 13.34 -16.07
C TYR A 353 4.64 11.93 -16.12
N GLU A 354 3.93 10.92 -15.61
CA GLU A 354 4.43 9.55 -15.58
C GLU A 354 4.01 8.71 -16.82
N CYS A 355 2.99 9.14 -17.55
CA CYS A 355 2.30 8.36 -18.59
C CYS A 355 3.24 7.76 -19.62
N HIS A 356 4.13 8.59 -20.18
CA HIS A 356 5.01 8.21 -21.28
C HIS A 356 6.37 7.68 -20.86
N ILE A 357 6.64 7.61 -19.55
CA ILE A 357 7.92 7.17 -18.99
C ILE A 357 7.79 5.95 -18.08
N LEU A 358 6.57 5.52 -17.73
CA LEU A 358 6.37 4.44 -16.76
C LEU A 358 7.03 3.12 -17.18
N ASP A 359 6.96 2.75 -18.47
CA ASP A 359 7.61 1.52 -18.94
C ASP A 359 9.15 1.67 -18.94
N LEU A 360 9.68 2.89 -19.14
CA LEU A 360 11.11 3.19 -18.98
C LEU A 360 11.55 3.07 -17.51
N LEU A 361 10.76 3.59 -16.57
CA LEU A 361 11.05 3.47 -15.14
C LEU A 361 11.14 1.99 -14.74
N ILE A 362 10.17 1.17 -15.15
CA ILE A 362 10.20 -0.28 -14.90
C ILE A 362 11.42 -0.92 -15.60
N GLY A 363 11.65 -0.62 -16.87
CA GLY A 363 12.77 -1.15 -17.65
C GLY A 363 14.16 -0.73 -17.16
N SER A 364 14.25 0.37 -16.38
CA SER A 364 15.49 0.79 -15.74
C SER A 364 15.96 -0.16 -14.64
N GLY A 365 15.06 -1.02 -14.14
CA GLY A 365 15.29 -1.92 -13.02
C GLY A 365 15.11 -1.24 -11.66
N MET A 366 14.68 0.03 -11.61
CA MET A 366 14.57 0.76 -10.36
C MET A 366 13.52 0.20 -9.41
N SER A 367 13.73 0.39 -8.12
CA SER A 367 12.75 0.00 -7.09
C SER A 367 11.51 0.90 -7.12
N VAL A 368 10.42 0.42 -6.52
CA VAL A 368 9.21 1.22 -6.27
C VAL A 368 9.49 2.47 -5.41
N LEU A 369 10.54 2.48 -4.58
CA LEU A 369 10.92 3.67 -3.82
C LEU A 369 11.47 4.77 -4.73
N CYS A 370 12.15 4.43 -5.82
CA CYS A 370 12.57 5.41 -6.82
C CYS A 370 11.37 6.01 -7.56
N HIS A 371 10.38 5.18 -7.90
CA HIS A 371 9.11 5.67 -8.45
C HIS A 371 8.37 6.57 -7.45
N MET A 372 8.36 6.22 -6.16
CA MET A 372 7.79 7.10 -5.13
C MET A 372 8.55 8.43 -5.02
N ALA A 373 9.88 8.43 -5.11
CA ALA A 373 10.67 9.67 -5.08
C ALA A 373 10.29 10.61 -6.24
N LEU A 374 10.10 10.04 -7.44
CA LEU A 374 9.56 10.76 -8.59
C LEU A 374 8.13 11.26 -8.32
N ARG A 375 7.26 10.39 -7.79
CA ARG A 375 5.85 10.71 -7.53
C ARG A 375 5.66 11.81 -6.50
N MET A 376 6.52 11.88 -5.49
CA MET A 376 6.52 12.99 -4.52
C MET A 376 6.66 14.36 -5.19
N VAL A 377 7.39 14.42 -6.31
CA VAL A 377 7.55 15.63 -7.13
C VAL A 377 6.41 15.74 -8.14
N SER A 378 6.20 14.70 -8.96
CA SER A 378 5.25 14.72 -10.08
C SER A 378 3.77 14.85 -9.67
N GLN A 379 3.40 14.48 -8.43
CA GLN A 379 2.03 14.68 -7.96
C GLN A 379 1.71 16.13 -7.60
N THR A 380 2.69 17.02 -7.67
CA THR A 380 2.58 18.47 -7.45
C THR A 380 2.99 19.24 -8.69
N THR A 381 2.66 20.51 -8.77
CA THR A 381 3.18 21.41 -9.80
C THR A 381 4.63 21.81 -9.50
N LEU A 382 5.38 22.26 -10.51
CA LEU A 382 6.73 22.80 -10.34
C LEU A 382 6.78 23.89 -9.25
N LYS A 383 5.81 24.80 -9.27
CA LYS A 383 5.70 25.89 -8.28
C LYS A 383 5.53 25.37 -6.85
N GLU A 384 4.69 24.36 -6.65
CA GLU A 384 4.48 23.75 -5.33
C GLU A 384 5.72 23.01 -4.86
N SER A 385 6.37 22.23 -5.73
CA SER A 385 7.64 21.57 -5.43
C SER A 385 8.74 22.56 -5.03
N LEU A 386 8.86 23.68 -5.74
CA LEU A 386 9.83 24.73 -5.40
C LEU A 386 9.48 25.45 -4.08
N SER A 387 8.21 25.52 -3.70
CA SER A 387 7.82 26.01 -2.37
C SER A 387 8.20 25.03 -1.27
N GLN A 388 7.97 23.73 -1.49
CA GLN A 388 8.32 22.67 -0.54
C GLN A 388 9.84 22.54 -0.34
N TYR A 389 10.63 22.90 -1.35
CA TYR A 389 12.08 22.96 -1.25
C TYR A 389 12.57 23.84 -0.08
N GLU A 390 11.84 24.92 0.23
CA GLU A 390 12.17 25.86 1.31
C GLU A 390 11.67 25.38 2.70
N GLU A 391 10.89 24.30 2.75
CA GLU A 391 10.35 23.77 4.00
C GLU A 391 11.36 22.90 4.76
N SER A 392 11.10 22.72 6.07
CA SER A 392 11.88 21.81 6.89
C SER A 392 11.73 20.38 6.37
N ARG A 393 12.83 19.63 6.36
CA ARG A 393 12.91 18.23 5.90
C ARG A 393 12.91 17.30 7.12
N PRO A 394 11.75 16.83 7.60
CA PRO A 394 11.67 16.21 8.91
C PRO A 394 12.15 14.76 8.91
N PHE A 395 12.22 14.07 7.77
CA PHE A 395 12.42 12.62 7.73
C PHE A 395 13.87 12.19 7.97
N CYS A 396 14.03 10.99 8.55
CA CYS A 396 15.34 10.42 8.80
C CYS A 396 15.97 9.96 7.47
N THR A 397 17.17 10.46 7.16
CA THR A 397 17.98 10.05 5.99
C THR A 397 19.20 9.21 6.37
N ASN A 398 19.55 9.20 7.67
CA ASN A 398 20.82 8.70 8.18
C ASN A 398 22.06 9.17 7.38
N ALA A 399 22.02 10.38 6.79
CA ALA A 399 23.09 10.90 5.92
C ALA A 399 24.50 10.83 6.55
N HIS A 400 24.62 11.01 7.86
CA HIS A 400 25.89 10.94 8.60
C HIS A 400 26.54 9.55 8.66
N LEU A 401 25.78 8.47 8.39
CA LEU A 401 26.27 7.09 8.35
C LEU A 401 26.45 6.57 6.92
N ARG A 402 25.98 7.32 5.92
CA ARG A 402 25.91 6.88 4.53
C ARG A 402 27.30 6.94 3.88
N PRO A 403 27.77 5.86 3.22
CA PRO A 403 29.07 5.85 2.57
C PRO A 403 29.05 6.69 1.27
N PRO A 404 30.21 7.23 0.83
CA PRO A 404 30.30 8.02 -0.40
C PRO A 404 29.78 7.31 -1.65
N GLU A 405 30.03 6.01 -1.76
CA GLU A 405 29.60 5.18 -2.88
C GLU A 405 28.07 5.13 -2.97
N ASP A 406 27.38 5.02 -1.83
CA ASP A 406 25.92 5.00 -1.78
C ASP A 406 25.30 6.37 -2.11
N PHE A 407 25.92 7.46 -1.64
CA PHE A 407 25.53 8.81 -2.07
C PHE A 407 25.66 8.98 -3.58
N LEU A 408 26.72 8.45 -4.20
CA LEU A 408 26.92 8.58 -5.64
C LEU A 408 25.82 7.85 -6.40
N GLN A 409 25.53 6.59 -6.05
CA GLN A 409 24.46 5.82 -6.70
C GLN A 409 23.09 6.54 -6.60
N ARG A 410 22.75 7.08 -5.43
CA ARG A 410 21.50 7.84 -5.24
C ARG A 410 21.48 9.14 -6.03
N THR A 411 22.61 9.83 -6.13
CA THR A 411 22.74 11.05 -6.93
C THR A 411 22.55 10.75 -8.42
N LEU A 412 23.08 9.63 -8.92
CA LEU A 412 22.87 9.17 -10.29
C LEU A 412 21.42 8.75 -10.54
N MET A 413 20.76 8.12 -9.56
CA MET A 413 19.32 7.83 -9.66
C MET A 413 18.49 9.12 -9.69
N ALA A 414 18.82 10.10 -8.84
CA ALA A 414 18.17 11.40 -8.85
C ALA A 414 18.35 12.11 -10.20
N ALA A 415 19.55 12.03 -10.80
CA ALA A 415 19.81 12.57 -12.13
C ALA A 415 19.00 11.86 -13.22
N PHE A 416 18.88 10.53 -13.17
CA PHE A 416 18.03 9.77 -14.09
C PHE A 416 16.55 10.16 -13.95
N LEU A 417 16.04 10.25 -12.73
CA LEU A 417 14.66 10.68 -12.46
C LEU A 417 14.40 12.13 -12.91
N LEU A 418 15.37 13.02 -12.67
CA LEU A 418 15.32 14.40 -13.14
C LEU A 418 15.27 14.45 -14.67
N ARG A 419 16.09 13.65 -15.35
CA ARG A 419 16.06 13.56 -16.81
C ARG A 419 14.72 13.03 -17.32
N CYS A 420 14.12 12.07 -16.64
CA CYS A 420 12.76 11.61 -16.98
C CYS A 420 11.75 12.76 -16.87
N LEU A 421 11.80 13.59 -15.82
CA LEU A 421 10.93 14.78 -15.71
C LEU A 421 11.20 15.81 -16.80
N GLN A 422 12.47 16.04 -17.18
CA GLN A 422 12.85 16.97 -18.27
C GLN A 422 12.29 16.53 -19.64
N LYS A 423 12.12 15.23 -19.86
CA LYS A 423 11.47 14.69 -21.07
C LYS A 423 9.94 14.70 -21.02
N THR A 424 9.35 15.20 -19.93
CA THR A 424 7.91 15.39 -19.78
C THR A 424 7.58 16.87 -19.75
N ASN A 425 6.30 17.22 -19.71
CA ASN A 425 5.83 18.60 -19.56
C ASN A 425 5.87 19.13 -18.12
N TYR A 426 6.77 18.62 -17.26
CA TYR A 426 6.85 19.05 -15.85
C TYR A 426 7.51 20.42 -15.68
N PHE A 427 8.58 20.71 -16.45
CA PHE A 427 9.35 21.95 -16.34
C PHE A 427 8.93 23.03 -17.34
N ILE A 428 8.65 22.60 -18.58
CA ILE A 428 8.30 23.48 -19.69
C ILE A 428 6.96 22.99 -20.22
N ASP A 429 5.99 23.89 -20.37
CA ASP A 429 4.65 23.58 -20.85
C ASP A 429 4.69 23.08 -22.31
N GLY A 430 4.92 21.78 -22.50
CA GLY A 430 4.79 21.09 -23.78
C GLY A 430 6.05 20.96 -24.64
N GLU A 431 7.23 21.36 -24.16
CA GLU A 431 8.51 21.15 -24.86
C GLU A 431 9.52 20.50 -23.92
N GLY A 432 9.96 19.26 -24.20
CA GLY A 432 11.00 18.61 -23.39
C GLY A 432 12.30 19.41 -23.43
N ASN A 433 13.03 19.48 -22.32
CA ASN A 433 14.34 20.12 -22.31
C ASN A 433 15.38 19.17 -22.95
N ASP A 434 15.96 19.58 -24.07
CA ASP A 434 17.03 18.83 -24.73
C ASP A 434 18.41 19.06 -24.10
N ASP A 435 18.59 20.09 -23.27
CA ASP A 435 19.81 20.26 -22.47
C ASP A 435 19.88 19.17 -21.38
N ASP A 436 20.92 18.35 -21.44
CA ASP A 436 21.19 17.28 -20.47
C ASP A 436 21.72 17.83 -19.14
N VAL A 437 22.15 19.10 -19.11
CA VAL A 437 22.65 19.77 -17.90
C VAL A 437 21.52 20.56 -17.24
N PRO A 438 21.19 20.26 -15.97
CA PRO A 438 20.09 20.93 -15.31
C PRO A 438 20.41 22.40 -14.98
N ASN A 439 19.45 23.28 -15.28
CA ASN A 439 19.46 24.68 -14.86
C ASN A 439 19.24 24.82 -13.34
N GLU A 440 19.21 26.05 -12.82
CA GLU A 440 19.10 26.27 -11.37
C GLU A 440 17.79 25.72 -10.76
N GLU A 441 16.65 25.86 -11.45
CA GLU A 441 15.36 25.35 -10.97
C GLU A 441 15.33 23.82 -11.03
N GLU A 442 15.81 23.23 -12.12
CA GLU A 442 15.94 21.79 -12.29
C GLU A 442 16.89 21.17 -11.26
N GLN A 443 17.98 21.86 -10.89
CA GLN A 443 18.90 21.41 -9.84
C GLN A 443 18.21 21.35 -8.47
N LYS A 444 17.31 22.29 -8.15
CA LYS A 444 16.52 22.22 -6.91
C LYS A 444 15.61 20.99 -6.90
N ILE A 445 15.00 20.65 -8.04
CA ILE A 445 14.22 19.42 -8.17
C ILE A 445 15.10 18.17 -8.07
N GLY A 446 16.28 18.17 -8.69
CA GLY A 446 17.27 17.11 -8.51
C GLY A 446 17.68 16.90 -7.05
N GLU A 447 17.81 17.99 -6.29
CA GLU A 447 18.07 17.94 -4.86
C GLU A 447 16.90 17.33 -4.06
N LEU A 448 15.66 17.71 -4.38
CA LEU A 448 14.47 17.09 -3.77
C LEU A 448 14.40 15.59 -4.05
N LEU A 449 14.67 15.18 -5.30
CA LEU A 449 14.70 13.78 -5.68
C LEU A 449 15.76 13.01 -4.89
N LEU A 450 16.97 13.56 -4.74
CA LEU A 450 18.04 12.95 -3.95
C LEU A 450 17.63 12.81 -2.47
N TYR A 451 17.11 13.87 -1.86
CA TYR A 451 16.60 13.82 -0.49
C TYR A 451 15.50 12.75 -0.33
N ASN A 452 14.56 12.69 -1.26
CA ASN A 452 13.46 11.73 -1.23
C ASN A 452 14.00 10.29 -1.30
N LEU A 453 14.96 10.00 -2.18
CA LEU A 453 15.60 8.69 -2.27
C LEU A 453 16.27 8.30 -0.94
N GLU A 454 16.96 9.23 -0.29
CA GLU A 454 17.62 8.96 0.99
C GLU A 454 16.66 8.66 2.13
N MET A 455 15.57 9.41 2.23
CA MET A 455 14.62 9.23 3.33
C MET A 455 13.66 8.05 3.09
N LEU A 456 13.27 7.74 1.84
CA LEU A 456 12.31 6.67 1.57
C LEU A 456 12.79 5.29 2.07
N GLN A 457 14.10 5.07 2.10
CA GLN A 457 14.72 3.86 2.66
C GLN A 457 14.23 3.53 4.08
N PHE A 458 14.01 4.57 4.90
CA PHE A 458 13.77 4.42 6.34
C PHE A 458 12.32 4.70 6.76
N ASN A 459 11.55 5.41 5.93
CA ASN A 459 10.26 5.97 6.34
C ASN A 459 9.07 5.41 5.54
N ALA A 460 9.32 4.66 4.45
CA ALA A 460 8.27 4.08 3.62
C ALA A 460 7.66 2.79 4.23
N HIS A 461 6.39 2.54 3.95
CA HIS A 461 5.61 1.42 4.46
C HIS A 461 5.00 0.62 3.30
N GLU A 462 5.11 -0.70 3.37
CA GLU A 462 4.47 -1.62 2.43
C GLU A 462 2.98 -1.78 2.77
N ILE A 463 2.11 -1.49 1.82
CA ILE A 463 0.68 -1.75 1.87
C ILE A 463 0.43 -3.18 1.44
N TYR A 464 -0.35 -3.91 2.23
CA TYR A 464 -0.74 -5.28 1.92
C TYR A 464 -2.26 -5.47 1.86
N GLU A 465 -2.65 -6.57 1.24
CA GLU A 465 -3.96 -7.21 1.37
C GLU A 465 -3.81 -8.59 2.03
N THR A 466 -4.83 -9.01 2.76
CA THR A 466 -4.93 -10.35 3.34
C THR A 466 -5.63 -11.27 2.33
N ARG A 467 -4.94 -12.35 1.93
CA ARG A 467 -5.39 -13.30 0.91
C ARG A 467 -5.87 -14.60 1.54
N TYR A 468 -7.05 -15.04 1.17
CA TYR A 468 -7.69 -16.28 1.61
C TYR A 468 -7.86 -17.25 0.44
N GLU A 469 -7.70 -18.56 0.69
CA GLU A 469 -8.05 -19.59 -0.30
C GLU A 469 -9.57 -19.85 -0.28
N GLN A 470 -10.22 -19.73 0.89
CA GLN A 470 -11.67 -19.84 1.07
C GLN A 470 -12.20 -18.71 1.96
N GLU A 471 -13.51 -18.40 1.85
CA GLU A 471 -14.15 -17.41 2.72
C GLU A 471 -13.97 -17.79 4.21
N ASN A 472 -13.71 -16.79 5.05
CA ASN A 472 -13.55 -16.90 6.50
C ASN A 472 -12.39 -17.79 6.99
N GLU A 473 -11.42 -18.13 6.13
CA GLU A 473 -10.27 -18.98 6.48
C GLU A 473 -9.08 -18.17 7.05
N LEU A 474 -9.23 -17.58 8.24
CA LEU A 474 -8.19 -16.73 8.85
C LEU A 474 -6.87 -17.46 9.15
N GLU A 475 -6.93 -18.74 9.50
CA GLU A 475 -5.75 -19.51 9.93
C GLU A 475 -4.68 -19.66 8.82
N ASN A 476 -5.12 -19.76 7.55
CA ASN A 476 -4.23 -19.93 6.39
C ASN A 476 -4.05 -18.65 5.58
N ALA A 477 -4.46 -17.50 6.14
CA ALA A 477 -4.38 -16.22 5.48
C ALA A 477 -2.92 -15.86 5.13
N LYS A 478 -2.71 -15.39 3.90
CA LYS A 478 -1.40 -14.95 3.41
C LYS A 478 -1.39 -13.44 3.20
N ILE A 479 -0.25 -12.82 3.50
CA ILE A 479 -0.05 -11.40 3.21
C ILE A 479 0.42 -11.27 1.75
N GLY A 480 -0.29 -10.48 0.97
CA GLY A 480 0.14 -10.05 -0.37
C GLY A 480 0.44 -8.57 -0.36
N TYR A 481 1.70 -8.18 -0.55
CA TYR A 481 2.06 -6.77 -0.74
C TYR A 481 1.55 -6.28 -2.10
N ILE A 482 0.95 -5.09 -2.13
CA ILE A 482 0.32 -4.51 -3.33
C ILE A 482 0.86 -3.13 -3.69
N ALA A 483 1.36 -2.36 -2.72
CA ALA A 483 1.82 -1.00 -2.92
C ALA A 483 2.84 -0.59 -1.83
N VAL A 484 3.50 0.54 -2.02
CA VAL A 484 4.34 1.19 -1.00
C VAL A 484 3.92 2.65 -0.85
N ALA A 485 3.96 3.17 0.37
CA ALA A 485 3.48 4.50 0.70
C ALA A 485 4.25 5.17 1.84
N LEU A 486 4.17 6.51 1.90
CA LEU A 486 4.70 7.31 3.01
C LEU A 486 3.54 7.79 3.89
N TYR A 487 3.66 7.54 5.20
CA TYR A 487 2.70 7.94 6.23
C TYR A 487 3.44 8.82 7.25
N PRO A 488 3.36 10.16 7.14
CA PRO A 488 4.21 11.06 7.92
C PRO A 488 4.10 10.88 9.44
N THR A 489 2.90 10.61 9.96
CA THR A 489 2.69 10.40 11.40
C THR A 489 3.25 9.05 11.83
N VAL A 490 2.98 7.98 11.07
CA VAL A 490 3.45 6.63 11.42
C VAL A 490 4.97 6.48 11.28
N ALA A 491 5.61 7.22 10.36
CA ALA A 491 7.07 7.25 10.23
C ALA A 491 7.82 7.74 11.50
N LEU A 492 7.11 8.30 12.48
CA LEU A 492 7.66 8.71 13.79
C LEU A 492 7.69 7.56 14.82
N PHE A 493 7.11 6.41 14.51
CA PHE A 493 7.02 5.27 15.42
C PHE A 493 8.28 4.43 15.30
N ASN A 494 9.08 4.38 16.37
CA ASN A 494 10.29 3.58 16.40
C ASN A 494 10.00 2.08 16.45
N HIS A 495 11.06 1.27 16.32
CA HIS A 495 10.97 -0.18 16.30
C HIS A 495 11.04 -0.86 17.67
N GLU A 496 10.18 -1.85 17.88
CA GLU A 496 10.39 -2.92 18.86
C GLU A 496 10.14 -4.31 18.24
N CYS A 497 10.85 -5.32 18.74
CA CYS A 497 10.63 -6.70 18.33
C CYS A 497 9.45 -7.36 19.05
N TYR A 498 8.91 -6.72 20.09
CA TYR A 498 7.64 -7.04 20.77
C TYR A 498 6.75 -5.77 20.76
N PRO A 499 6.26 -5.38 19.57
CA PRO A 499 5.55 -4.12 19.39
C PRO A 499 4.28 -4.09 20.24
N ALA A 500 3.86 -2.88 20.62
CA ALA A 500 2.60 -2.69 21.32
C ALA A 500 1.40 -2.52 20.39
N VAL A 501 1.67 -2.22 19.14
CA VAL A 501 0.70 -1.89 18.12
C VAL A 501 0.89 -2.79 16.91
N THR A 502 -0.16 -2.89 16.11
CA THR A 502 -0.11 -3.51 14.81
C THR A 502 -0.69 -2.58 13.76
N ARG A 503 -0.23 -2.75 12.52
CA ARG A 503 -0.73 -2.01 11.36
C ARG A 503 -1.56 -2.90 10.45
N HIS A 504 -2.66 -2.35 9.97
CA HIS A 504 -3.47 -2.89 8.88
C HIS A 504 -3.89 -1.76 7.95
N PHE A 505 -4.50 -2.11 6.81
CA PHE A 505 -4.82 -1.14 5.76
C PHE A 505 -6.29 -1.20 5.40
N VAL A 506 -6.91 -0.03 5.28
CA VAL A 506 -8.27 0.15 4.77
C VAL A 506 -8.19 1.03 3.53
N GLY A 507 -8.31 0.42 2.36
CA GLY A 507 -7.98 1.07 1.09
C GLY A 507 -6.48 1.44 1.08
N ARG A 508 -6.22 2.74 0.97
CA ARG A 508 -4.85 3.30 1.04
C ARG A 508 -4.45 3.76 2.43
N SER A 509 -5.37 3.81 3.39
CA SER A 509 -5.08 4.37 4.71
C SER A 509 -4.41 3.32 5.59
N ILE A 510 -3.36 3.72 6.31
CA ILE A 510 -2.79 2.92 7.39
C ILE A 510 -3.60 3.12 8.67
N VAL A 511 -3.82 2.02 9.39
CA VAL A 511 -4.49 2.03 10.68
C VAL A 511 -3.59 1.36 11.71
N ILE A 512 -3.27 2.10 12.77
CA ILE A 512 -2.45 1.62 13.89
C ILE A 512 -3.35 1.33 15.08
N THR A 513 -3.39 0.08 15.52
CA THR A 513 -4.22 -0.37 16.64
C THR A 513 -3.36 -1.03 17.71
N ALA A 514 -3.62 -0.73 18.97
CA ALA A 514 -2.94 -1.36 20.09
C ALA A 514 -3.32 -2.85 20.20
N VAL A 515 -2.33 -3.73 20.35
CA VAL A 515 -2.50 -5.17 20.56
C VAL A 515 -2.07 -5.60 21.97
N ARG A 516 -1.66 -4.65 22.81
CA ARG A 516 -1.46 -4.82 24.25
C ARG A 516 -1.60 -3.46 24.93
N PRO A 517 -1.91 -3.44 26.24
CA PRO A 517 -2.01 -2.19 26.95
C PRO A 517 -0.64 -1.50 27.11
N LEU A 518 -0.68 -0.18 27.17
CA LEU A 518 0.46 0.71 27.43
C LEU A 518 0.07 1.73 28.49
N LYS A 519 1.03 2.08 29.34
CA LYS A 519 0.88 3.09 30.40
C LYS A 519 1.41 4.44 29.94
N LEU A 520 1.01 5.49 30.64
CA LEU A 520 1.56 6.83 30.47
C LEU A 520 3.09 6.81 30.40
N GLY A 521 3.63 7.35 29.31
CA GLY A 521 5.07 7.47 29.06
C GLY A 521 5.71 6.26 28.41
N ASP A 522 5.01 5.13 28.25
CA ASP A 522 5.53 3.99 27.50
C ASP A 522 5.77 4.37 26.04
N VAL A 523 6.81 3.79 25.44
CA VAL A 523 7.11 3.96 24.01
C VAL A 523 6.06 3.19 23.20
N ILE A 524 5.51 3.84 22.18
CA ILE A 524 4.62 3.21 21.21
C ILE A 524 5.46 2.87 19.99
N ALA A 525 5.82 1.60 19.89
CA ALA A 525 6.72 1.12 18.85
C ALA A 525 6.03 0.16 17.89
N GLU A 526 6.34 0.34 16.61
CA GLU A 526 5.97 -0.51 15.49
C GLU A 526 6.95 -1.66 15.29
N ASN A 527 6.59 -2.61 14.43
CA ASN A 527 7.51 -3.64 13.98
C ASN A 527 7.99 -3.35 12.56
N TYR A 528 9.31 -3.33 12.38
CA TYR A 528 9.97 -3.01 11.11
C TYR A 528 10.22 -4.28 10.26
N GLY A 529 9.60 -5.41 10.64
CA GLY A 529 9.71 -6.71 9.99
C GLY A 529 10.16 -7.82 10.94
N PRO A 530 11.32 -7.70 11.64
CA PRO A 530 11.80 -8.77 12.51
C PRO A 530 11.05 -8.82 13.85
N ILE A 531 10.33 -9.91 14.11
CA ILE A 531 9.60 -10.17 15.37
C ILE A 531 10.23 -11.33 16.15
N PHE A 532 10.29 -11.23 17.48
CA PHE A 532 10.99 -12.23 18.31
C PHE A 532 10.33 -13.62 18.27
N THR A 533 9.01 -13.66 18.08
CA THR A 533 8.23 -14.90 18.02
C THR A 533 8.60 -15.77 16.81
N ARG A 534 9.19 -15.20 15.76
CA ARG A 534 9.53 -15.89 14.50
C ARG A 534 11.02 -15.94 14.19
N LYS A 535 11.84 -15.04 14.75
CA LYS A 535 13.26 -14.92 14.41
C LYS A 535 14.13 -14.78 15.66
N PRO A 536 15.26 -15.52 15.75
CA PRO A 536 16.20 -15.41 16.86
C PRO A 536 16.89 -14.04 16.88
N LEU A 537 17.45 -13.66 18.03
CA LEU A 537 18.09 -12.34 18.26
C LEU A 537 19.09 -11.95 17.17
N ILE A 538 20.01 -12.85 16.79
CA ILE A 538 21.05 -12.57 15.79
C ILE A 538 20.43 -12.19 14.44
N SER A 539 19.41 -12.93 14.00
CA SER A 539 18.72 -12.66 12.73
C SER A 539 17.99 -11.32 12.77
N ARG A 540 17.31 -11.01 13.89
CA ARG A 540 16.62 -9.72 14.08
C ARG A 540 17.59 -8.54 14.03
N GLN A 541 18.68 -8.61 14.79
CA GLN A 541 19.67 -7.53 14.86
C GLN A 541 20.37 -7.31 13.52
N LYS A 542 20.75 -8.39 12.83
CA LYS A 542 21.34 -8.31 11.49
C LYS A 542 20.40 -7.62 10.49
N ALA A 543 19.11 -7.95 10.51
CA ALA A 543 18.12 -7.32 9.63
C ALA A 543 17.95 -5.82 9.91
N LEU A 544 17.84 -5.44 11.18
CA LEU A 544 17.65 -4.05 11.57
C LEU A 544 18.91 -3.20 11.34
N SER A 545 20.10 -3.74 11.65
CA SER A 545 21.37 -3.04 11.45
C SER A 545 21.66 -2.79 9.97
N SER A 546 21.30 -3.72 9.09
CA SER A 546 21.53 -3.56 7.65
C SER A 546 20.48 -2.68 6.96
N ARG A 547 19.20 -2.77 7.35
CA ARG A 547 18.11 -2.01 6.68
C ARG A 547 17.91 -0.61 7.26
N TYR A 548 17.98 -0.47 8.59
CA TYR A 548 17.63 0.76 9.30
C TYR A 548 18.80 1.38 10.08
N TRP A 549 19.96 0.71 10.08
CA TRP A 549 21.24 1.24 10.58
C TRP A 549 21.28 1.55 12.07
N PHE A 550 20.55 0.76 12.87
CA PHE A 550 20.56 0.84 14.33
C PHE A 550 20.62 -0.55 14.99
N GLU A 551 20.96 -0.58 16.28
CA GLU A 551 20.89 -1.77 17.13
C GLU A 551 19.64 -1.70 18.02
N CYS A 552 18.79 -2.73 17.99
CA CYS A 552 17.56 -2.73 18.78
C CYS A 552 17.85 -3.10 20.23
N LYS A 553 17.38 -2.27 21.17
CA LYS A 553 17.55 -2.47 22.62
C LYS A 553 16.24 -2.75 23.38
N CYS A 554 15.21 -3.20 22.66
CA CYS A 554 13.91 -3.55 23.28
C CYS A 554 14.05 -4.70 24.28
N GLU A 555 13.03 -4.90 25.14
CA GLU A 555 13.04 -5.93 26.17
C GLU A 555 13.31 -7.35 25.61
N ALA A 556 12.68 -7.68 24.49
CA ALA A 556 12.87 -8.97 23.82
C ALA A 556 14.28 -9.17 23.23
N CYS A 557 15.01 -8.08 22.97
CA CYS A 557 16.41 -8.15 22.53
C CYS A 557 17.37 -8.20 23.71
N SER A 558 17.13 -7.37 24.74
CA SER A 558 18.02 -7.28 25.90
C SER A 558 17.98 -8.53 26.78
N GLN A 559 16.86 -9.25 26.79
CA GLN A 559 16.68 -10.50 27.53
C GLN A 559 16.77 -11.75 26.64
N ASP A 560 17.13 -11.61 25.37
CA ASP A 560 17.21 -12.71 24.38
C ASP A 560 16.01 -13.67 24.44
N TRP A 561 14.80 -13.13 24.24
CA TRP A 561 13.59 -13.94 24.33
C TRP A 561 13.58 -15.02 23.22
N PRO A 562 13.29 -16.29 23.57
CA PRO A 562 13.15 -17.36 22.60
C PRO A 562 11.94 -17.18 21.69
N SER A 563 12.02 -17.71 20.47
CA SER A 563 10.89 -17.82 19.55
C SER A 563 10.03 -19.04 19.89
N PHE A 564 8.88 -19.20 19.21
CA PHE A 564 8.07 -20.42 19.33
C PHE A 564 8.86 -21.70 18.98
N GLU A 565 9.83 -21.61 18.07
CA GLU A 565 10.65 -22.77 17.67
C GLU A 565 11.78 -23.07 18.67
N THR A 566 12.17 -22.10 19.49
CA THR A 566 13.34 -22.22 20.39
C THR A 566 12.95 -22.22 21.87
N GLY A 567 11.71 -22.56 22.21
CA GLY A 567 11.29 -22.80 23.59
C GLY A 567 10.53 -21.66 24.27
N LEU A 568 9.83 -20.79 23.53
CA LEU A 568 8.98 -19.74 24.11
C LEU A 568 8.02 -20.29 25.15
N GLU A 569 7.41 -21.45 24.90
CA GLU A 569 6.49 -22.17 25.78
C GLU A 569 7.09 -22.53 27.16
N THR A 570 8.41 -22.69 27.26
CA THR A 570 9.09 -23.13 28.49
C THR A 570 9.24 -22.04 29.55
N ILE A 571 9.11 -20.76 29.18
CA ILE A 571 9.35 -19.61 30.06
C ILE A 571 8.06 -18.79 30.37
N THR A 572 6.90 -19.33 29.98
CA THR A 572 5.63 -18.60 29.87
C THR A 572 4.92 -18.37 31.20
N ASN A 573 5.05 -19.27 32.17
CA ASN A 573 4.07 -19.33 33.26
C ASN A 573 4.47 -18.53 34.51
N ARG A 574 4.22 -17.21 34.49
CA ARG A 574 4.50 -16.32 35.63
C ARG A 574 3.31 -15.44 36.00
N LEU A 575 3.13 -15.15 37.29
CA LEU A 575 2.13 -14.21 37.80
C LEU A 575 2.80 -13.08 38.59
N ARG A 576 2.27 -11.86 38.46
CA ARG A 576 2.70 -10.69 39.24
C ARG A 576 2.34 -10.88 40.71
N CYS A 577 3.08 -10.20 41.58
CA CYS A 577 2.67 -10.03 42.97
C CYS A 577 1.39 -9.16 43.04
N PRO A 578 0.34 -9.58 43.76
CA PRO A 578 -0.90 -8.80 43.93
C PRO A 578 -0.72 -7.45 44.64
N ASN A 579 0.42 -7.23 45.30
CA ASN A 579 0.80 -5.91 45.81
C ASN A 579 1.28 -5.04 44.63
N ASP A 580 0.44 -4.09 44.21
CA ASP A 580 0.66 -3.13 43.12
C ASP A 580 2.04 -2.43 43.12
N LYS A 581 2.59 -2.14 44.30
CA LYS A 581 3.91 -1.52 44.49
C LYS A 581 5.07 -2.51 44.38
N CYS A 582 4.81 -3.79 44.11
CA CYS A 582 5.81 -4.84 44.03
C CYS A 582 6.04 -5.31 42.59
N THR A 583 7.30 -5.49 42.23
CA THR A 583 7.72 -5.99 40.90
C THR A 583 8.19 -7.45 40.93
N ASN A 584 7.79 -8.21 41.96
CA ASN A 584 8.08 -9.65 42.02
C ASN A 584 7.13 -10.45 41.15
N PHE A 585 7.61 -11.61 40.70
CA PHE A 585 6.83 -12.59 39.97
C PHE A 585 6.91 -13.95 40.65
N PHE A 586 5.85 -14.73 40.53
CA PHE A 586 5.79 -16.12 40.95
C PHE A 586 5.70 -17.01 39.72
N THR A 587 6.51 -18.07 39.66
CA THR A 587 6.48 -19.06 38.59
C THR A 587 5.46 -20.14 38.93
N LEU A 588 4.66 -20.56 37.95
CA LEU A 588 3.70 -21.65 38.10
C LEU A 588 4.36 -23.01 37.82
N PRO A 589 3.89 -24.10 38.46
CA PRO A 589 2.81 -24.14 39.44
C PRO A 589 3.24 -23.54 40.80
N LEU A 590 2.30 -22.92 41.52
CA LEU A 590 2.54 -22.43 42.87
C LEU A 590 2.49 -23.58 43.87
N SER A 591 3.30 -23.50 44.93
CA SER A 591 3.25 -24.45 46.04
C SER A 591 2.06 -24.23 46.99
N ASN A 592 1.55 -23.00 47.07
CA ASN A 592 0.35 -22.61 47.82
C ASN A 592 -0.24 -21.34 47.18
N GLU A 593 -1.55 -21.11 47.34
CA GLU A 593 -2.22 -19.89 46.88
C GLU A 593 -1.96 -18.70 47.80
N LYS A 594 -1.65 -18.95 49.08
CA LYS A 594 -1.23 -17.92 50.04
C LYS A 594 0.27 -18.00 50.26
N LEU A 595 0.98 -16.97 49.83
CA LEU A 595 2.44 -16.95 49.81
C LEU A 595 2.98 -15.68 50.46
N ARG A 596 4.14 -15.77 51.09
CA ARG A 596 4.90 -14.59 51.50
C ARG A 596 5.81 -14.16 50.35
N CYS A 597 5.59 -12.97 49.81
CA CYS A 597 6.36 -12.48 48.66
C CYS A 597 7.84 -12.30 49.03
N PRO A 598 8.79 -12.88 48.26
CA PRO A 598 10.22 -12.79 48.58
C PRO A 598 10.76 -11.35 48.47
N ARG A 599 10.11 -10.49 47.67
CA ARG A 599 10.54 -9.09 47.47
C ARG A 599 9.90 -8.12 48.46
N CYS A 600 8.58 -8.00 48.48
CA CYS A 600 7.90 -7.03 49.36
C CYS A 600 7.61 -7.55 50.78
N LYS A 601 7.89 -8.83 51.05
CA LYS A 601 7.72 -9.51 52.36
C LYS A 601 6.29 -9.56 52.90
N LYS A 602 5.30 -9.02 52.17
CA LYS A 602 3.86 -9.12 52.47
C LYS A 602 3.34 -10.53 52.18
N ASN A 603 2.34 -10.95 52.95
CA ASN A 603 1.52 -12.12 52.62
C ASN A 603 0.53 -11.72 51.52
N VAL A 604 0.51 -12.48 50.44
CA VAL A 604 -0.34 -12.23 49.27
C VAL A 604 -1.18 -13.47 48.97
N SER A 605 -2.39 -13.24 48.48
CA SER A 605 -3.30 -14.27 47.98
C SER A 605 -3.27 -14.27 46.46
N MET A 606 -3.02 -15.44 45.86
CA MET A 606 -2.94 -15.61 44.40
C MET A 606 -4.26 -16.10 43.80
N VAL A 607 -5.30 -16.35 44.61
CA VAL A 607 -6.61 -16.89 44.20
C VAL A 607 -7.20 -16.10 43.03
N ASP A 608 -7.41 -14.79 43.20
CA ASP A 608 -8.01 -13.93 42.18
C ASP A 608 -7.17 -13.89 40.89
N PHE A 609 -5.85 -13.97 41.01
CA PHE A 609 -4.93 -13.97 39.86
C PHE A 609 -4.98 -15.31 39.10
N LEU A 610 -5.13 -16.43 39.81
CA LEU A 610 -5.32 -17.75 39.21
C LEU A 610 -6.68 -17.85 38.53
N GLU A 611 -7.73 -17.29 39.12
CA GLU A 611 -9.06 -17.21 38.52
C GLU A 611 -9.05 -16.34 37.25
N SER A 612 -8.47 -15.14 37.34
CA SER A 612 -8.29 -14.26 36.18
C SER A 612 -7.48 -14.95 35.08
N LEU A 613 -6.44 -15.73 35.41
CA LEU A 613 -5.67 -16.48 34.42
C LEU A 613 -6.52 -17.55 33.71
N LYS A 614 -7.43 -18.23 34.43
CA LYS A 614 -8.37 -19.19 33.83
C LYS A 614 -9.35 -18.47 32.90
N GLU A 615 -9.86 -17.31 33.30
CA GLU A 615 -10.73 -16.49 32.46
C GLU A 615 -10.03 -16.01 31.19
N VAL A 616 -8.78 -15.54 31.30
CA VAL A 616 -7.93 -15.19 30.15
C VAL A 616 -7.79 -16.38 29.18
N GLN A 617 -7.50 -17.57 29.70
CA GLN A 617 -7.38 -18.78 28.88
C GLN A 617 -8.71 -19.15 28.21
N LYS A 618 -9.83 -18.99 28.92
CA LYS A 618 -11.17 -19.21 28.38
C LYS A 618 -11.47 -18.22 27.25
N ASN A 619 -11.24 -16.92 27.46
CA ASN A 619 -11.46 -15.89 26.44
C ASN A 619 -10.65 -16.18 25.16
N TYR A 620 -9.41 -16.66 25.29
CA TYR A 620 -8.61 -17.05 24.13
C TYR A 620 -9.17 -18.26 23.39
N GLY A 621 -9.70 -19.27 24.11
CA GLY A 621 -10.37 -20.43 23.53
C GLY A 621 -11.66 -20.05 22.81
N ASP A 622 -12.55 -19.32 23.50
CA ASP A 622 -13.84 -18.87 22.95
C ASP A 622 -13.64 -17.96 21.72
N ALA A 623 -12.64 -17.06 21.75
CA ALA A 623 -12.30 -16.22 20.61
C ALA A 623 -11.82 -17.02 19.40
N HIS A 624 -11.03 -18.08 19.62
CA HIS A 624 -10.58 -18.96 18.55
C HIS A 624 -11.76 -19.70 17.89
N ASP A 625 -12.74 -20.15 18.67
CA ASP A 625 -13.94 -20.79 18.13
C ASP A 625 -14.81 -19.79 17.34
N LEU A 626 -14.95 -18.55 17.84
CA LEU A 626 -15.63 -17.47 17.10
C LEU A 626 -14.94 -17.14 15.76
N VAL A 627 -13.61 -17.16 15.70
CA VAL A 627 -12.88 -16.97 14.44
C VAL A 627 -13.21 -18.07 13.43
N LYS A 628 -13.31 -19.33 13.87
CA LYS A 628 -13.71 -20.46 13.01
C LYS A 628 -15.16 -20.34 12.51
N GLU A 629 -16.02 -19.68 13.28
CA GLU A 629 -17.39 -19.35 12.88
C GLU A 629 -17.48 -18.09 11.99
N GLY A 630 -16.36 -17.42 11.69
CA GLY A 630 -16.34 -16.16 10.92
C GLY A 630 -16.75 -14.91 11.73
N LYS A 631 -16.97 -15.04 13.04
CA LYS A 631 -17.40 -13.94 13.93
C LYS A 631 -16.20 -13.16 14.47
N THR A 632 -15.44 -12.56 13.57
CA THR A 632 -14.17 -11.87 13.89
C THR A 632 -14.36 -10.65 14.81
N ASP A 633 -15.51 -9.99 14.77
CA ASP A 633 -15.81 -8.84 15.63
C ASP A 633 -16.01 -9.24 17.10
N GLU A 634 -16.78 -10.29 17.34
CA GLU A 634 -16.98 -10.85 18.67
C GLU A 634 -15.67 -11.42 19.24
N ALA A 635 -14.89 -12.13 18.40
CA ALA A 635 -13.57 -12.63 18.77
C ALA A 635 -12.62 -11.49 19.17
N THR A 636 -12.65 -10.36 18.44
CA THR A 636 -11.82 -9.18 18.73
C THR A 636 -12.07 -8.66 20.15
N VAL A 637 -13.33 -8.60 20.60
CA VAL A 637 -13.70 -8.14 21.95
C VAL A 637 -13.08 -9.07 23.00
N LEU A 638 -13.30 -10.38 22.90
CA LEU A 638 -12.76 -11.35 23.86
C LEU A 638 -11.24 -11.36 23.91
N LEU A 639 -10.57 -11.21 22.76
CA LEU A 639 -9.11 -11.12 22.68
C LEU A 639 -8.59 -9.87 23.40
N CYS A 640 -9.19 -8.70 23.16
CA CYS A 640 -8.82 -7.47 23.85
C CYS A 640 -8.98 -7.61 25.36
N ASP A 641 -10.12 -8.12 25.84
CA ASP A 641 -10.39 -8.30 27.27
C ASP A 641 -9.40 -9.27 27.93
N GLY A 642 -9.15 -10.42 27.29
CA GLY A 642 -8.16 -11.39 27.76
C GLY A 642 -6.74 -10.83 27.79
N ILE A 643 -6.32 -10.11 26.75
CA ILE A 643 -4.98 -9.51 26.65
C ILE A 643 -4.79 -8.40 27.70
N ASN A 644 -5.79 -7.55 27.90
CA ASN A 644 -5.76 -6.48 28.90
C ASN A 644 -5.65 -7.09 30.30
N THR A 645 -6.50 -8.06 30.62
CA THR A 645 -6.49 -8.79 31.90
C THR A 645 -5.15 -9.50 32.15
N PHE A 646 -4.60 -10.16 31.14
CA PHE A 646 -3.29 -10.82 31.23
C PHE A 646 -2.18 -9.84 31.67
N HIS A 647 -2.15 -8.62 31.11
CA HIS A 647 -1.09 -7.66 31.43
C HIS A 647 -1.23 -7.06 32.85
N LEU A 648 -2.42 -7.13 33.45
CA LEU A 648 -2.64 -6.78 34.86
C LEU A 648 -2.07 -7.84 35.81
N ILE A 649 -2.25 -9.12 35.49
CA ILE A 649 -1.92 -10.25 36.39
C ILE A 649 -0.57 -10.91 36.08
N SER A 650 -0.02 -10.70 34.89
CA SER A 650 1.16 -11.40 34.37
C SER A 650 2.06 -10.48 33.52
N ARG A 651 3.12 -11.04 32.95
CA ARG A 651 4.03 -10.34 32.04
C ARG A 651 4.53 -11.23 30.90
N PRO A 652 4.87 -10.62 29.76
CA PRO A 652 5.66 -11.25 28.71
C PRO A 652 7.08 -11.68 29.18
N PRO A 653 7.70 -12.65 28.48
CA PRO A 653 7.12 -13.45 27.39
C PRO A 653 6.12 -14.52 27.89
N HIS A 654 5.02 -14.74 27.15
CA HIS A 654 3.99 -15.75 27.45
C HIS A 654 3.33 -16.22 26.14
N GLY A 655 3.60 -17.45 25.71
CA GLY A 655 3.27 -17.98 24.39
C GLY A 655 1.80 -17.83 24.01
N THR A 656 0.85 -18.23 24.86
CA THR A 656 -0.58 -18.18 24.52
C THR A 656 -1.10 -16.75 24.38
N THR A 657 -0.61 -15.79 25.15
CA THR A 657 -0.95 -14.37 24.94
C THR A 657 -0.39 -13.85 23.62
N HIS A 658 0.81 -14.28 23.19
CA HIS A 658 1.34 -13.87 21.89
C HIS A 658 0.54 -14.47 20.73
N VAL A 659 0.05 -15.71 20.87
CA VAL A 659 -0.89 -16.29 19.91
C VAL A 659 -2.18 -15.46 19.86
N ALA A 660 -2.77 -15.12 21.02
CA ALA A 660 -3.95 -14.26 21.07
C ALA A 660 -3.74 -12.89 20.40
N GLN A 661 -2.56 -12.26 20.58
CA GLN A 661 -2.21 -11.00 19.91
C GLN A 661 -2.09 -11.15 18.39
N GLU A 662 -1.54 -12.28 17.90
CA GLU A 662 -1.47 -12.56 16.46
C GLU A 662 -2.87 -12.83 15.86
N VAL A 663 -3.76 -13.51 16.60
CA VAL A 663 -5.17 -13.71 16.21
C VAL A 663 -5.91 -12.37 16.19
N LEU A 664 -5.69 -11.51 17.19
CA LEU A 664 -6.24 -10.15 17.22
C LEU A 664 -5.80 -9.35 15.98
N ARG A 665 -4.51 -9.39 15.64
CA ARG A 665 -4.01 -8.77 14.41
C ARG A 665 -4.72 -9.30 13.17
N ALA A 666 -4.92 -10.62 13.07
CA ALA A 666 -5.60 -11.23 11.93
C ALA A 666 -7.07 -10.77 11.81
N CYS A 667 -7.78 -10.67 12.94
CA CYS A 667 -9.15 -10.14 12.98
C CYS A 667 -9.21 -8.67 12.53
N LEU A 668 -8.28 -7.83 13.01
CA LEU A 668 -8.19 -6.44 12.58
C LEU A 668 -7.87 -6.29 11.09
N ALA A 669 -6.93 -7.09 10.56
CA ALA A 669 -6.58 -7.09 9.15
C ALA A 669 -7.71 -7.61 8.24
N HIS A 670 -8.57 -8.49 8.74
CA HIS A 670 -9.74 -9.00 8.03
C HIS A 670 -10.79 -7.90 7.75
N ARG A 671 -10.85 -6.84 8.58
CA ARG A 671 -11.70 -5.66 8.34
C ARG A 671 -11.15 -4.71 7.27
N GLY A 672 -9.92 -4.94 6.83
CA GLY A 672 -9.18 -4.07 5.92
C GLY A 672 -9.20 -4.55 4.48
N ASN A 673 -8.05 -4.44 3.83
CA ASN A 673 -7.82 -4.94 2.48
C ASN A 673 -7.80 -6.46 2.49
N VAL A 674 -8.84 -7.08 1.92
CA VAL A 674 -8.99 -8.54 1.82
C VAL A 674 -9.20 -8.99 0.38
N TYR A 675 -8.79 -10.22 0.08
CA TYR A 675 -9.06 -10.89 -1.18
C TYR A 675 -9.27 -12.39 -0.97
N VAL A 676 -10.41 -12.91 -1.42
CA VAL A 676 -10.68 -14.34 -1.46
C VAL A 676 -10.46 -14.83 -2.89
N LYS A 677 -9.67 -15.88 -3.06
CA LYS A 677 -9.41 -16.46 -4.38
C LYS A 677 -10.70 -17.10 -4.92
N SER A 678 -11.13 -16.70 -6.12
CA SER A 678 -12.27 -17.34 -6.78
C SER A 678 -11.96 -18.81 -7.07
N LYS A 679 -12.89 -19.73 -6.79
CA LYS A 679 -12.81 -21.11 -7.26
C LYS A 679 -12.86 -21.08 -8.80
N SER A 680 -11.72 -21.38 -9.43
CA SER A 680 -11.57 -21.49 -10.89
C SER A 680 -12.29 -22.70 -11.44
#